data_AF-A0A0C9TEZ1-F1
#
_entry.id   AF-A0A0C9TEZ1-F1
#
_cell.length_a   1.000
_cell.length_b   1.000
_cell.length_c   1.000
_cell.angle_alpha   90.00
_cell.angle_beta   90.00
_cell.angle_gamma   90.00
#
_symmetry.space_group_name_H-M   'P 1'
#
loop_
_entity.id
_entity.type
_entity.pdbx_description
1 polymer ?
#
loop_
_entity_poly.entity_id
_entity_poly.type
_entity_poly.pdbx_seq_one_letter_code
_entity_poly.pdbx_strand_id
1 'polypeptide(L)'
;MKVFCIPVLCGVLLSYFGIVSSSLVPFPSTTISLSDFLNNQAASIDGTTGNFDKNGSTYVAEYLPRGPWTFNGTTYDLPTSWGSGNDNVVAEGQVLELPNATYVHELHIVYAGDGGGLGGSHTFNLNYDDNSVKELPFTCKNWWKWSILNWGDIRTPYHFEKYGASRNWNSSQIFQMSVSIPSRAALKSITLPQTADTSDTPDRLHIFAVSMTPSVVPALAPTTPVLSVRSAQFSTRWENVNGRRAQVVAITLANLLPGSIATSRSASINSKYEVEVIGEGLTTVTPGVVYRLVPGDQARFDVLVLNDNGTGNATVRVKDAQGNVVGTSEGWPIIPLRENWTADESVLATHETPTWWNQAKYGIFIHWGIFSVPAWGPPDEYAEWYDWHLHNPANSSSETWEHHLDTYGPNVVYDDFIANFTASKWNASAWLDLFDEAGAKYFVIVTKHHDGYSLFDTKNTTHRSSVYLHPYRDFVKELMETAKAEKPNLHRGTYYSLTEWFNPYYSKYGFDRWPGGLAHNAFNASELEPYTGMLNITDYVEDLQYPHMLSLALDYGTEIMWCDIAGTNKTLEFAAQFYNNAAQNGYQVTMNDRCGAVPDYDTPEYATFGSLATRRWETNEGMDPDSYGFNAATNASEYKNGTTIIQTLVDVVSKNGNYLLDVGPTAEGEIIAPMADNLLAAGKWLKYAGECVYATDYWYQTSQDPTGSFRFLTTPQTFCIVAFNKPTNGSVVVNAGGVVLPIQQGDAIRLLGPNSPGVFSDDTTAQTSGLEWRMDEDGVLTIDVPEDQ
;
A
#
# COMPACT_ATOMS: atom_id res chain seq x y z
N MET A 1 -82.90 -15.49 -45.20
CA MET A 1 -82.74 -16.96 -45.37
C MET A 1 -81.30 -17.31 -45.06
N LYS A 2 -81.08 -18.11 -44.00
CA LYS A 2 -79.88 -18.89 -43.57
C LYS A 2 -78.60 -18.11 -43.18
N VAL A 3 -77.96 -18.20 -42.00
CA VAL A 3 -77.58 -19.29 -41.03
C VAL A 3 -76.13 -19.77 -41.21
N PHE A 4 -75.31 -19.50 -40.18
CA PHE A 4 -74.20 -20.28 -39.56
C PHE A 4 -72.69 -20.12 -39.88
N CYS A 5 -71.97 -20.40 -38.79
CA CYS A 5 -70.54 -20.35 -38.41
C CYS A 5 -69.62 -21.52 -38.88
N ILE A 6 -68.30 -21.23 -38.95
CA ILE A 6 -67.05 -21.94 -38.48
C ILE A 6 -66.68 -23.31 -39.14
N PRO A 7 -65.38 -23.62 -39.51
CA PRO A 7 -64.17 -23.84 -38.64
C PRO A 7 -62.77 -23.35 -39.15
N VAL A 8 -61.78 -22.93 -38.32
CA VAL A 8 -60.79 -23.53 -37.35
C VAL A 8 -59.50 -24.16 -37.97
N LEU A 9 -58.34 -23.82 -37.35
CA LEU A 9 -56.95 -24.37 -37.41
C LEU A 9 -56.02 -23.83 -38.52
N CYS A 10 -54.74 -23.48 -38.33
CA CYS A 10 -53.76 -23.72 -37.26
C CYS A 10 -52.63 -22.67 -37.39
N GLY A 11 -52.23 -21.98 -36.31
CA GLY A 11 -51.08 -21.06 -36.29
C GLY A 11 -50.10 -21.45 -35.19
N VAL A 12 -48.88 -21.81 -35.56
CA VAL A 12 -47.80 -22.23 -34.69
C VAL A 12 -47.28 -21.03 -33.89
N LEU A 13 -47.31 -21.13 -32.56
CA LEU A 13 -46.63 -20.22 -31.63
C LEU A 13 -45.11 -20.40 -31.74
N LEU A 14 -44.42 -19.37 -32.20
CA LEU A 14 -43.00 -19.15 -31.92
C LEU A 14 -42.92 -18.08 -30.82
N SER A 15 -42.72 -18.53 -29.60
CA SER A 15 -42.45 -17.71 -28.42
C SER A 15 -41.06 -17.08 -28.55
N TYR A 16 -41.01 -15.82 -28.96
CA TYR A 16 -39.87 -14.93 -28.73
C TYR A 16 -39.85 -14.55 -27.24
N PHE A 17 -39.11 -15.30 -26.42
CA PHE A 17 -38.65 -14.79 -25.13
C PHE A 17 -37.38 -13.98 -25.39
N GLY A 18 -37.54 -12.69 -25.66
CA GLY A 18 -36.45 -11.73 -25.56
C GLY A 18 -36.08 -11.58 -24.08
N ILE A 19 -34.89 -12.03 -23.70
CA ILE A 19 -34.28 -11.74 -22.41
C ILE A 19 -34.01 -10.24 -22.41
N VAL A 20 -34.84 -9.48 -21.69
CA VAL A 20 -34.57 -8.07 -21.40
C VAL A 20 -33.45 -8.09 -20.34
N SER A 21 -32.20 -7.87 -20.72
CA SER A 21 -31.14 -7.64 -19.72
C SER A 21 -31.36 -6.25 -19.13
N SER A 22 -31.70 -6.17 -17.84
CA SER A 22 -31.72 -4.91 -17.10
C SER A 22 -30.31 -4.29 -17.06
N SER A 23 -30.20 -2.99 -17.28
CA SER A 23 -28.95 -2.26 -17.06
C SER A 23 -28.69 -2.09 -15.56
N LEU A 24 -27.44 -2.22 -15.12
CA LEU A 24 -27.02 -1.76 -13.80
C LEU A 24 -27.16 -0.24 -13.71
N VAL A 25 -27.29 0.28 -12.50
CA VAL A 25 -27.35 1.74 -12.29
C VAL A 25 -25.95 2.33 -12.56
N PRO A 26 -25.81 3.38 -13.39
CA PRO A 26 -24.53 4.08 -13.56
C PRO A 26 -24.04 4.63 -12.22
N PHE A 27 -22.74 4.60 -11.97
CA PHE A 27 -22.16 5.15 -10.75
C PHE A 27 -22.18 6.69 -10.83
N PRO A 28 -22.97 7.41 -10.00
CA PRO A 28 -23.18 8.84 -10.17
C PRO A 28 -22.01 9.66 -9.60
N SER A 29 -21.71 10.81 -10.20
CA SER A 29 -20.72 11.77 -9.68
C SER A 29 -21.27 13.19 -9.76
N THR A 30 -21.15 13.96 -8.68
CA THR A 30 -21.59 15.36 -8.59
C THR A 30 -20.45 16.22 -8.01
N THR A 31 -20.09 17.31 -8.67
CA THR A 31 -19.06 18.24 -8.18
C THR A 31 -19.61 19.14 -7.07
N ILE A 32 -18.75 19.50 -6.12
CA ILE A 32 -19.01 20.52 -5.09
C ILE A 32 -18.15 21.73 -5.44
N SER A 33 -18.80 22.86 -5.77
CA SER A 33 -18.07 24.07 -6.19
C SER A 33 -17.21 24.62 -5.06
N LEU A 34 -15.95 24.94 -5.37
CA LEU A 34 -15.02 25.63 -4.49
C LEU A 34 -14.86 27.12 -4.83
N SER A 35 -15.56 27.63 -5.85
CA SER A 35 -15.36 28.96 -6.42
C SER A 35 -15.34 30.09 -5.39
N ASP A 36 -16.22 30.00 -4.39
CA ASP A 36 -16.43 31.04 -3.38
C ASP A 36 -15.41 30.94 -2.23
N PHE A 37 -14.59 29.89 -2.22
CA PHE A 37 -13.63 29.57 -1.16
C PHE A 37 -12.17 29.66 -1.61
N LEU A 38 -11.90 29.88 -2.91
CA LEU A 38 -10.53 29.98 -3.44
C LEU A 38 -9.76 31.11 -2.75
N ASN A 39 -8.71 30.76 -2.01
CA ASN A 39 -7.93 31.69 -1.17
C ASN A 39 -6.41 31.64 -1.44
N ASN A 40 -5.95 30.78 -2.37
CA ASN A 40 -4.53 30.65 -2.68
C ASN A 40 -4.29 30.40 -4.17
N GLN A 41 -3.14 30.88 -4.65
CA GLN A 41 -2.62 30.57 -5.98
C GLN A 41 -1.47 29.55 -5.84
N ALA A 42 -1.75 28.30 -6.19
CA ALA A 42 -0.85 27.15 -6.17
C ALA A 42 0.04 27.06 -7.41
N ALA A 43 -0.44 27.49 -8.57
CA ALA A 43 0.27 27.34 -9.83
C ALA A 43 0.78 28.68 -10.38
N SER A 44 1.74 28.60 -11.29
CA SER A 44 2.30 29.76 -11.99
C SER A 44 2.65 29.41 -13.42
N ILE A 45 2.53 30.39 -14.33
CA ILE A 45 2.93 30.24 -15.73
C ILE A 45 4.46 30.31 -15.86
N ASP A 46 5.10 31.22 -15.12
CA ASP A 46 6.53 31.49 -15.19
C ASP A 46 7.24 31.48 -13.82
N GLY A 47 6.49 31.23 -12.74
CA GLY A 47 6.99 31.19 -11.37
C GLY A 47 6.95 32.54 -10.66
N THR A 48 6.65 33.65 -11.36
CA THR A 48 6.74 35.01 -10.79
C THR A 48 5.57 35.38 -9.89
N THR A 49 4.49 34.60 -9.93
CA THR A 49 3.27 34.77 -9.12
C THR A 49 2.88 33.47 -8.44
N GLY A 50 2.07 33.57 -7.39
CA GLY A 50 1.63 32.43 -6.58
C GLY A 50 2.59 32.10 -5.44
N ASN A 51 2.09 31.31 -4.49
CA ASN A 51 2.84 30.90 -3.31
C ASN A 51 2.21 29.66 -2.68
N PHE A 52 2.52 28.49 -3.24
CA PHE A 52 1.99 27.22 -2.77
C PHE A 52 2.48 26.87 -1.37
N ASP A 53 3.74 27.12 -1.02
CA ASP A 53 4.43 26.60 0.19
C ASP A 53 4.82 27.68 1.23
N LYS A 54 4.26 28.89 1.11
CA LYS A 54 4.66 30.13 1.80
C LYS A 54 6.04 30.68 1.45
N ASN A 55 6.86 29.98 0.68
CA ASN A 55 8.21 30.41 0.27
C ASN A 55 8.30 30.87 -1.19
N GLY A 56 7.15 31.07 -1.85
CA GLY A 56 7.04 31.51 -3.23
C GLY A 56 7.24 30.38 -4.24
N SER A 57 7.13 29.12 -3.81
CA SER A 57 7.20 27.98 -4.71
C SER A 57 5.82 27.68 -5.32
N THR A 58 5.76 27.20 -6.56
CA THR A 58 4.49 26.94 -7.26
C THR A 58 4.61 25.79 -8.24
N TYR A 59 3.48 25.11 -8.49
CA TYR A 59 3.35 24.19 -9.62
C TYR A 59 3.47 24.92 -10.95
N VAL A 60 3.85 24.18 -11.98
CA VAL A 60 3.97 24.70 -13.35
C VAL A 60 2.64 24.52 -14.08
N ALA A 61 1.96 25.63 -14.36
CA ALA A 61 0.61 25.67 -14.91
C ALA A 61 0.43 24.89 -16.23
N GLU A 62 1.49 24.80 -17.05
CA GLU A 62 1.46 24.11 -18.35
C GLU A 62 1.20 22.60 -18.24
N TYR A 63 1.65 21.97 -17.15
CA TYR A 63 1.55 20.52 -16.95
C TYR A 63 0.28 20.11 -16.20
N LEU A 64 -0.51 21.07 -15.70
CA LEU A 64 -1.72 20.78 -14.94
C LEU A 64 -2.93 20.58 -15.88
N PRO A 65 -3.79 19.57 -15.61
CA PRO A 65 -5.00 19.37 -16.40
C PRO A 65 -5.98 20.51 -16.18
N ARG A 66 -6.74 20.86 -17.23
CA ARG A 66 -7.79 21.89 -17.14
C ARG A 66 -9.13 21.23 -16.84
N GLY A 67 -9.98 21.92 -16.09
CA GLY A 67 -11.33 21.46 -15.79
C GLY A 67 -12.29 21.49 -16.99
N PRO A 68 -13.34 20.63 -16.98
CA PRO A 68 -13.54 19.54 -16.03
C PRO A 68 -12.54 18.40 -16.28
N TRP A 69 -12.01 17.81 -15.20
CA TRP A 69 -11.11 16.66 -15.26
C TRP A 69 -11.86 15.41 -14.81
N THR A 70 -11.80 14.33 -15.60
CA THR A 70 -12.40 13.05 -15.25
C THR A 70 -11.32 12.03 -14.95
N PHE A 71 -11.39 11.41 -13.78
CA PHE A 71 -10.45 10.40 -13.34
C PHE A 71 -11.19 9.28 -12.62
N ASN A 72 -10.93 8.03 -13.02
CA ASN A 72 -11.58 6.83 -12.48
C ASN A 72 -13.12 6.90 -12.42
N GLY A 73 -13.75 7.52 -13.43
CA GLY A 73 -15.21 7.65 -13.52
C GLY A 73 -15.82 8.79 -12.68
N THR A 74 -15.00 9.52 -11.93
CA THR A 74 -15.42 10.71 -11.17
C THR A 74 -15.03 11.98 -11.91
N THR A 75 -15.94 12.95 -11.97
CA THR A 75 -15.68 14.27 -12.56
C THR A 75 -15.33 15.26 -11.46
N TYR A 76 -14.28 16.05 -11.68
CA TYR A 76 -13.77 17.09 -10.78
C TYR A 76 -13.82 18.45 -11.47
N ASP A 77 -14.25 19.47 -10.71
CA ASP A 77 -14.28 20.86 -11.16
C ASP A 77 -12.93 21.54 -10.86
N LEU A 78 -11.92 21.23 -11.67
CA LEU A 78 -10.62 21.90 -11.62
C LEU A 78 -10.66 23.26 -12.32
N PRO A 79 -9.72 24.18 -12.02
CA PRO A 79 -9.56 25.43 -12.76
C PRO A 79 -9.51 25.24 -14.29
N THR A 80 -10.21 26.12 -15.02
CA THR A 80 -10.13 26.17 -16.49
C THR A 80 -8.83 26.83 -17.00
N SER A 81 -8.19 27.63 -16.14
CA SER A 81 -6.86 28.20 -16.31
C SER A 81 -6.13 28.23 -14.97
N TRP A 82 -4.84 27.91 -14.99
CA TRP A 82 -3.97 27.88 -13.81
C TRP A 82 -3.05 29.10 -13.74
N GLY A 83 -2.72 29.55 -12.53
CA GLY A 83 -1.70 30.57 -12.31
C GLY A 83 -2.05 32.00 -12.73
N SER A 84 -3.35 32.31 -12.86
CA SER A 84 -3.85 33.67 -13.13
C SER A 84 -4.56 34.32 -11.94
N GLY A 85 -4.53 33.69 -10.77
CA GLY A 85 -5.23 34.08 -9.56
C GLY A 85 -5.38 32.89 -8.62
N ASN A 86 -6.28 32.99 -7.63
CA ASN A 86 -6.52 31.86 -6.72
C ASN A 86 -7.08 30.67 -7.51
N ASP A 87 -6.44 29.51 -7.36
CA ASP A 87 -6.72 28.28 -8.10
C ASP A 87 -6.79 27.04 -7.19
N ASN A 88 -6.68 27.24 -5.87
CA ASN A 88 -6.99 26.23 -4.86
C ASN A 88 -7.53 26.86 -3.56
N VAL A 89 -8.03 26.01 -2.67
CA VAL A 89 -8.39 26.35 -1.29
C VAL A 89 -7.31 25.83 -0.33
N VAL A 90 -6.73 26.68 0.50
CA VAL A 90 -6.03 26.28 1.72
C VAL A 90 -7.09 26.06 2.79
N ALA A 91 -7.10 24.89 3.42
CA ALA A 91 -8.10 24.53 4.41
C ALA A 91 -7.92 25.35 5.72
N GLU A 92 -8.94 26.15 6.05
CA GLU A 92 -8.97 27.13 7.14
C GLU A 92 -10.27 27.04 7.96
N GLY A 93 -10.97 25.89 7.92
CA GLY A 93 -12.28 25.75 8.55
C GLY A 93 -13.48 26.15 7.68
N GLN A 94 -13.30 26.30 6.37
CA GLN A 94 -14.40 26.61 5.46
C GLN A 94 -15.50 25.55 5.54
N VAL A 95 -16.75 25.96 5.39
CA VAL A 95 -17.92 25.07 5.41
C VAL A 95 -18.50 24.97 4.00
N LEU A 96 -18.35 23.80 3.39
CA LEU A 96 -18.92 23.46 2.09
C LEU A 96 -20.38 23.02 2.29
N GLU A 97 -21.32 23.93 2.10
CA GLU A 97 -22.77 23.65 2.19
C GLU A 97 -23.26 22.91 0.94
N LEU A 98 -24.01 21.83 1.13
CA LEU A 98 -24.69 21.15 0.03
C LEU A 98 -26.02 21.85 -0.28
N PRO A 99 -26.39 22.03 -1.56
CA PRO A 99 -27.63 22.71 -1.93
C PRO A 99 -28.89 22.10 -1.30
N ASN A 100 -28.87 20.77 -1.11
CA ASN A 100 -29.86 20.02 -0.35
C ASN A 100 -29.15 18.94 0.47
N ALA A 101 -29.67 18.67 1.67
CA ALA A 101 -29.18 17.53 2.45
C ALA A 101 -29.37 16.23 1.65
N THR A 102 -28.30 15.47 1.49
CA THR A 102 -28.25 14.32 0.56
C THR A 102 -27.57 13.13 1.21
N TYR A 103 -28.12 11.93 1.04
CA TYR A 103 -27.39 10.70 1.39
C TYR A 103 -26.24 10.51 0.42
N VAL A 104 -25.02 10.42 0.90
CA VAL A 104 -23.81 10.33 0.08
C VAL A 104 -23.11 9.00 0.35
N HIS A 105 -22.69 8.33 -0.71
CA HIS A 105 -22.01 7.03 -0.69
C HIS A 105 -20.49 7.19 -0.58
N GLU A 106 -19.91 8.09 -1.39
CA GLU A 106 -18.46 8.30 -1.50
C GLU A 106 -18.16 9.81 -1.62
N LEU A 107 -17.11 10.28 -0.96
CA LEU A 107 -16.54 11.61 -1.11
C LEU A 107 -15.21 11.50 -1.85
N HIS A 108 -14.97 12.40 -2.81
CA HIS A 108 -13.77 12.43 -3.64
C HIS A 108 -13.07 13.78 -3.50
N ILE A 109 -11.78 13.77 -3.21
CA ILE A 109 -11.00 14.97 -2.91
C ILE A 109 -9.72 14.96 -3.74
N VAL A 110 -9.44 16.07 -4.43
CA VAL A 110 -8.15 16.34 -5.08
C VAL A 110 -7.39 17.33 -4.20
N TYR A 111 -6.19 16.95 -3.77
CA TYR A 111 -5.48 17.66 -2.71
C TYR A 111 -3.95 17.57 -2.84
N ALA A 112 -3.27 18.42 -2.08
CA ALA A 112 -1.84 18.26 -1.76
C ALA A 112 -1.50 18.93 -0.41
N GLY A 113 -0.53 18.39 0.31
CA GLY A 113 0.07 19.02 1.47
C GLY A 113 1.30 19.84 1.09
N ASP A 114 1.66 20.83 1.90
CA ASP A 114 2.91 21.59 1.76
C ASP A 114 3.89 21.38 2.94
N GLY A 115 3.68 20.31 3.72
CA GLY A 115 4.48 19.97 4.88
C GLY A 115 5.90 19.48 4.58
N GLY A 116 6.79 19.59 5.58
CA GLY A 116 8.17 19.11 5.48
C GLY A 116 8.37 17.61 5.78
N GLY A 117 7.40 16.96 6.43
CA GLY A 117 7.48 15.57 6.89
C GLY A 117 6.95 14.53 5.89
N LEU A 118 6.56 13.34 6.40
CA LEU A 118 5.88 12.28 5.63
C LEU A 118 4.45 12.66 5.19
N GLY A 119 3.92 13.77 5.72
CA GLY A 119 2.54 14.16 5.54
C GLY A 119 1.88 14.60 6.85
N GLY A 120 0.76 15.29 6.75
CA GLY A 120 -0.05 15.75 7.88
C GLY A 120 -1.25 14.86 8.14
N SER A 121 -1.69 14.78 9.40
CA SER A 121 -3.00 14.19 9.73
C SER A 121 -4.00 15.31 9.98
N HIS A 122 -5.10 15.30 9.25
CA HIS A 122 -6.16 16.30 9.36
C HIS A 122 -7.52 15.61 9.56
N THR A 123 -8.52 16.36 10.02
CA THR A 123 -9.86 15.82 10.24
C THR A 123 -10.89 16.74 9.61
N PHE A 124 -11.71 16.19 8.73
CA PHE A 124 -12.90 16.86 8.20
C PHE A 124 -14.07 16.59 9.14
N ASN A 125 -14.96 17.56 9.32
CA ASN A 125 -16.22 17.33 10.04
C ASN A 125 -17.38 17.25 9.04
N LEU A 126 -18.04 16.10 9.03
CA LEU A 126 -19.24 15.83 8.23
C LEU A 126 -20.46 16.19 9.07
N ASN A 127 -21.22 17.20 8.66
CA ASN A 127 -22.39 17.69 9.38
C ASN A 127 -23.68 17.17 8.73
N TYR A 128 -24.51 16.47 9.50
CA TYR A 128 -25.71 15.79 9.01
C TYR A 128 -27.00 16.54 9.35
N ASP A 129 -28.09 16.21 8.67
CA ASP A 129 -29.42 16.82 8.87
C ASP A 129 -30.08 16.45 10.21
N ASP A 130 -29.67 15.35 10.81
CA ASP A 130 -30.03 14.94 12.17
C ASP A 130 -29.24 15.69 13.28
N ASN A 131 -28.38 16.64 12.88
CA ASN A 131 -27.44 17.40 13.72
C ASN A 131 -26.28 16.59 14.29
N SER A 132 -26.09 15.34 13.88
CA SER A 132 -24.87 14.61 14.19
C SER A 132 -23.69 15.18 13.40
N VAL A 133 -22.49 15.06 14.00
CA VAL A 133 -21.22 15.40 13.37
C VAL A 133 -20.36 14.15 13.38
N LYS A 134 -19.76 13.81 12.25
CA LYS A 134 -18.80 12.71 12.13
C LYS A 134 -17.45 13.23 11.71
N GLU A 135 -16.44 12.84 12.47
CA GLU A 135 -15.05 13.10 12.13
C GLU A 135 -14.59 12.13 11.05
N LEU A 136 -13.94 12.66 10.02
CA LEU A 136 -13.30 11.92 8.94
C LEU A 136 -11.79 12.20 8.98
N PRO A 137 -11.00 11.34 9.64
CA PRO A 137 -9.55 11.45 9.65
C PRO A 137 -8.98 11.27 8.25
N PHE A 138 -7.95 12.05 7.94
CA PHE A 138 -7.39 12.20 6.62
C PHE A 138 -5.87 12.29 6.70
N THR A 139 -5.18 11.42 5.97
CA THR A 139 -3.72 11.45 5.87
C THR A 139 -3.32 12.20 4.60
N CYS A 140 -2.68 13.35 4.78
CA CYS A 140 -2.27 14.25 3.71
C CYS A 140 -0.85 13.94 3.25
N LYS A 141 -0.63 13.68 1.96
CA LYS A 141 0.69 13.58 1.35
C LYS A 141 1.18 14.94 0.86
N ASN A 142 2.48 15.18 1.03
CA ASN A 142 3.10 16.42 0.58
C ASN A 142 3.36 16.41 -0.92
N TRP A 143 3.13 17.58 -1.54
CA TRP A 143 3.24 17.81 -2.98
C TRP A 143 4.57 17.39 -3.57
N TRP A 144 5.66 17.54 -2.84
CA TRP A 144 6.90 16.87 -3.14
C TRP A 144 7.60 16.56 -1.83
N LYS A 145 8.45 15.53 -1.84
CA LYS A 145 9.28 15.17 -0.70
C LYS A 145 10.62 14.68 -1.20
N TRP A 146 11.67 15.07 -0.50
CA TRP A 146 12.96 14.41 -0.57
C TRP A 146 13.06 13.37 0.55
N SER A 147 13.46 12.12 0.34
CA SER A 147 13.89 11.46 -0.90
C SER A 147 12.92 10.35 -1.36
N ILE A 148 11.69 10.41 -0.85
CA ILE A 148 10.59 9.48 -1.17
C ILE A 148 9.83 10.03 -2.37
N LEU A 149 9.76 9.26 -3.45
CA LEU A 149 9.00 9.65 -4.64
C LEU A 149 7.54 9.30 -4.44
N ASN A 150 6.81 10.23 -3.83
CA ASN A 150 5.34 10.20 -3.86
C ASN A 150 4.87 10.09 -5.31
N TRP A 151 3.89 9.22 -5.57
CA TRP A 151 3.29 9.08 -6.90
C TRP A 151 1.85 9.62 -6.90
N GLY A 152 1.71 10.89 -7.26
CA GLY A 152 0.42 11.57 -7.37
C GLY A 152 -0.27 11.33 -8.71
N ASP A 153 -1.58 11.56 -8.73
CA ASP A 153 -2.44 11.36 -9.90
C ASP A 153 -2.29 12.47 -10.95
N ILE A 154 -1.86 13.67 -10.52
CA ILE A 154 -1.48 14.79 -11.38
C ILE A 154 -0.07 15.22 -11.01
N ARG A 155 0.80 15.43 -12.01
CA ARG A 155 2.24 15.61 -11.78
C ARG A 155 2.81 16.73 -12.64
N THR A 156 3.74 17.48 -12.06
CA THR A 156 4.61 18.39 -12.81
C THR A 156 6.05 17.87 -12.72
N PRO A 157 6.84 17.95 -13.81
CA PRO A 157 8.20 17.42 -13.82
C PRO A 157 9.19 18.24 -12.96
N TYR A 158 8.82 19.46 -12.60
CA TYR A 158 9.55 20.35 -11.72
C TYR A 158 8.57 21.34 -11.08
N HIS A 159 9.04 22.14 -10.13
CA HIS A 159 8.32 23.32 -9.61
C HIS A 159 9.21 24.56 -9.60
N PHE A 160 8.59 25.73 -9.60
CA PHE A 160 9.29 26.99 -9.38
C PHE A 160 9.54 27.19 -7.90
N GLU A 161 10.64 27.82 -7.55
CA GLU A 161 10.98 28.18 -6.17
C GLU A 161 11.23 29.69 -6.07
N LYS A 162 10.97 30.26 -4.88
CA LYS A 162 11.35 31.64 -4.53
C LYS A 162 10.90 32.66 -5.59
N TYR A 163 9.63 32.59 -6.00
CA TYR A 163 9.05 33.48 -7.02
C TYR A 163 9.77 33.39 -8.38
N GLY A 164 10.16 32.18 -8.77
CA GLY A 164 10.81 31.89 -10.05
C GLY A 164 12.31 32.18 -10.07
N ALA A 165 12.93 32.48 -8.92
CA ALA A 165 14.37 32.70 -8.83
C ALA A 165 15.18 31.40 -9.07
N SER A 166 14.60 30.25 -8.74
CA SER A 166 15.17 28.92 -9.04
C SER A 166 14.08 27.94 -9.48
N ARG A 167 14.53 26.78 -9.98
CA ARG A 167 13.68 25.63 -10.30
C ARG A 167 14.22 24.42 -9.55
N ASN A 168 13.31 23.70 -8.94
CA ASN A 168 13.60 22.40 -8.34
C ASN A 168 13.08 21.33 -9.28
N TRP A 169 14.01 20.50 -9.78
CA TRP A 169 13.75 19.51 -10.81
C TRP A 169 13.15 18.20 -10.26
N ASN A 170 12.82 18.16 -8.97
CA ASN A 170 12.01 17.07 -8.43
C ASN A 170 10.56 17.22 -8.89
N SER A 171 9.93 16.10 -9.22
CA SER A 171 8.54 16.08 -9.63
C SER A 171 7.62 16.46 -8.47
N SER A 172 6.68 17.36 -8.71
CA SER A 172 5.63 17.74 -7.76
C SER A 172 4.30 17.07 -8.13
N GLN A 173 3.50 16.79 -7.11
CA GLN A 173 2.41 15.82 -7.10
C GLN A 173 1.14 16.46 -6.54
N ILE A 174 0.01 16.22 -7.18
CA ILE A 174 -1.33 16.43 -6.64
C ILE A 174 -2.01 15.06 -6.58
N PHE A 175 -2.63 14.77 -5.45
CA PHE A 175 -3.21 13.47 -5.14
C PHE A 175 -4.73 13.50 -5.26
N GLN A 176 -5.32 12.35 -5.54
CA GLN A 176 -6.75 12.12 -5.54
C GLN A 176 -7.05 10.98 -4.57
N MET A 177 -8.05 11.17 -3.71
CA MET A 177 -8.58 10.08 -2.90
C MET A 177 -10.10 10.03 -2.90
N SER A 178 -10.62 8.83 -2.71
CA SER A 178 -12.04 8.54 -2.59
C SER A 178 -12.27 7.72 -1.34
N VAL A 179 -13.18 8.20 -0.49
CA VAL A 179 -13.44 7.60 0.81
C VAL A 179 -14.94 7.44 1.02
N SER A 180 -15.30 6.35 1.68
CA SER A 180 -16.65 6.14 2.18
C SER A 180 -17.01 7.24 3.17
N ILE A 181 -18.29 7.62 3.21
CA ILE A 181 -18.82 8.43 4.29
C ILE A 181 -20.05 7.76 4.92
N PRO A 182 -20.20 7.82 6.26
CA PRO A 182 -21.37 7.24 6.92
C PRO A 182 -22.67 7.80 6.34
N SER A 183 -23.55 6.92 5.87
CA SER A 183 -24.76 7.30 5.11
C SER A 183 -26.07 6.89 5.80
N ARG A 184 -26.07 6.88 7.15
CA ARG A 184 -27.29 6.66 7.95
C ARG A 184 -28.21 7.89 8.02
N ALA A 185 -27.67 9.09 7.81
CA ALA A 185 -28.42 10.33 7.72
C ALA A 185 -27.97 11.11 6.47
N ALA A 186 -28.70 12.16 6.10
CA ALA A 186 -28.35 12.95 4.93
C ALA A 186 -27.26 13.97 5.30
N LEU A 187 -26.17 14.01 4.53
CA LEU A 187 -25.10 14.98 4.71
C LEU A 187 -25.62 16.37 4.31
N LYS A 188 -25.37 17.37 5.16
CA LYS A 188 -25.76 18.77 4.94
C LYS A 188 -24.58 19.63 4.53
N SER A 189 -23.44 19.49 5.20
CA SER A 189 -22.23 20.25 4.87
C SER A 189 -20.96 19.52 5.31
N ILE A 190 -19.83 19.95 4.74
CA ILE A 190 -18.49 19.44 5.08
C ILE A 190 -17.67 20.62 5.59
N THR A 191 -17.18 20.55 6.82
CA THR A 191 -16.22 21.52 7.35
C THR A 191 -14.81 21.03 7.06
N LEU A 192 -14.05 21.82 6.31
CA LEU A 192 -12.64 21.59 6.04
C LEU A 192 -11.80 21.72 7.33
N PRO A 193 -10.66 21.02 7.46
CA PRO A 193 -9.78 21.20 8.60
C PRO A 193 -9.21 22.62 8.67
N GLN A 194 -8.77 23.06 9.86
CA GLN A 194 -8.09 24.33 10.04
C GLN A 194 -6.58 24.11 10.05
N THR A 195 -5.91 24.42 8.94
CA THR A 195 -4.48 24.11 8.72
C THR A 195 -3.60 25.34 8.49
N ALA A 196 -4.19 26.54 8.40
CA ALA A 196 -3.42 27.77 8.32
C ALA A 196 -2.77 28.13 9.66
N ASP A 197 -1.46 27.90 9.77
CA ASP A 197 -0.53 28.64 10.64
C ASP A 197 -0.62 28.36 12.16
N THR A 198 0.04 27.30 12.62
CA THR A 198 0.36 27.15 14.06
C THR A 198 1.86 27.02 14.38
N SER A 199 2.77 27.01 13.40
CA SER A 199 4.22 26.83 13.65
C SER A 199 5.11 27.24 12.48
N ASP A 200 6.41 27.41 12.76
CA ASP A 200 7.49 27.71 11.78
C ASP A 200 7.67 26.63 10.69
N THR A 201 7.01 25.48 10.82
CA THR A 201 6.89 24.42 9.81
C THR A 201 5.45 24.39 9.28
N PRO A 202 5.17 24.78 8.02
CA PRO A 202 3.83 24.66 7.45
C PRO A 202 3.44 23.18 7.32
N ASP A 203 2.17 22.86 7.57
CA ASP A 203 1.53 21.56 7.31
C ASP A 203 0.10 21.84 6.82
N ARG A 204 0.00 22.62 5.72
CA ARG A 204 -1.27 23.09 5.18
C ARG A 204 -1.85 22.06 4.23
N LEU A 205 -3.17 21.91 4.30
CA LEU A 205 -3.92 21.10 3.35
C LEU A 205 -4.47 22.00 2.23
N HIS A 206 -4.06 21.73 1.01
CA HIS A 206 -4.56 22.39 -0.19
C HIS A 206 -5.59 21.48 -0.88
N ILE A 207 -6.79 22.00 -1.14
CA ILE A 207 -7.88 21.34 -1.86
C ILE A 207 -8.05 22.00 -3.22
N PHE A 208 -8.01 21.20 -4.29
CA PHE A 208 -8.13 21.64 -5.67
C PHE A 208 -9.52 21.36 -6.26
N ALA A 209 -10.17 20.27 -5.83
CA ALA A 209 -11.53 19.94 -6.19
C ALA A 209 -12.14 18.98 -5.17
N VAL A 210 -13.47 19.04 -5.03
CA VAL A 210 -14.26 18.09 -4.24
C VAL A 210 -15.45 17.63 -5.09
N SER A 211 -15.71 16.33 -5.08
CA SER A 211 -16.87 15.71 -5.72
C SER A 211 -17.47 14.68 -4.78
N MET A 212 -18.73 14.30 -5.00
CA MET A 212 -19.42 13.28 -4.22
C MET A 212 -20.24 12.34 -5.12
N THR A 213 -20.38 11.10 -4.66
CA THR A 213 -21.30 10.10 -5.22
C THR A 213 -22.55 10.04 -4.34
N PRO A 214 -23.72 10.52 -4.78
CA PRO A 214 -24.95 10.40 -4.01
C PRO A 214 -25.45 8.95 -3.95
N SER A 215 -26.07 8.59 -2.83
CA SER A 215 -26.84 7.34 -2.70
C SER A 215 -28.17 7.44 -3.46
N VAL A 216 -28.68 6.29 -3.90
CA VAL A 216 -30.01 6.17 -4.51
C VAL A 216 -31.05 5.95 -3.42
N VAL A 217 -31.82 7.00 -3.12
CA VAL A 217 -32.90 6.94 -2.12
C VAL A 217 -34.17 6.39 -2.77
N PRO A 218 -34.70 5.23 -2.33
CA PRO A 218 -35.89 4.65 -2.94
C PRO A 218 -37.17 5.37 -2.51
N ALA A 219 -38.16 5.42 -3.41
CA ALA A 219 -39.43 6.11 -3.15
C ALA A 219 -40.40 5.34 -2.22
N LEU A 220 -40.28 4.01 -2.11
CA LEU A 220 -41.09 3.11 -1.27
C LEU A 220 -40.26 1.89 -0.79
N ALA A 221 -40.61 1.31 0.37
CA ALA A 221 -40.05 0.04 0.86
C ALA A 221 -40.95 -1.17 0.48
N PRO A 222 -40.43 -2.42 0.32
CA PRO A 222 -39.03 -2.85 0.43
C PRO A 222 -38.32 -2.92 -0.93
N THR A 223 -37.02 -2.58 -0.94
CA THR A 223 -36.20 -2.51 -2.15
C THR A 223 -35.21 -3.65 -2.24
N THR A 224 -35.01 -4.14 -3.47
CA THR A 224 -33.87 -4.97 -3.88
C THR A 224 -32.58 -4.13 -3.85
N PRO A 225 -31.39 -4.75 -3.75
CA PRO A 225 -30.12 -4.01 -3.83
C PRO A 225 -30.01 -3.19 -5.11
N VAL A 226 -29.42 -2.00 -5.03
CA VAL A 226 -29.16 -1.11 -6.17
C VAL A 226 -27.69 -1.21 -6.55
N LEU A 227 -27.39 -2.14 -7.45
CA LEU A 227 -26.03 -2.48 -7.82
C LEU A 227 -25.49 -1.56 -8.90
N SER A 228 -24.24 -1.13 -8.72
CA SER A 228 -23.49 -0.30 -9.67
C SER A 228 -22.05 -0.76 -9.76
N VAL A 229 -21.47 -0.73 -10.95
CA VAL A 229 -20.03 -0.93 -11.14
C VAL A 229 -19.34 0.39 -10.89
N ARG A 230 -18.67 0.50 -9.74
CA ARG A 230 -17.91 1.70 -9.34
C ARG A 230 -16.64 1.83 -10.16
N SER A 231 -15.93 0.72 -10.36
CA SER A 231 -14.77 0.66 -11.25
C SER A 231 -14.64 -0.71 -11.89
N ALA A 232 -14.12 -0.74 -13.12
CA ALA A 232 -13.69 -1.95 -13.81
C ALA A 232 -12.44 -1.60 -14.62
N GLN A 233 -11.30 -2.22 -14.30
CA GLN A 233 -10.01 -1.87 -14.87
C GLN A 233 -9.27 -3.13 -15.32
N PHE A 234 -8.86 -3.15 -16.59
CA PHE A 234 -7.92 -4.14 -17.09
C PHE A 234 -6.56 -3.86 -16.46
N SER A 235 -6.07 -4.81 -15.68
CA SER A 235 -4.82 -4.71 -14.95
C SER A 235 -3.64 -5.21 -15.80
N THR A 236 -2.43 -4.81 -15.44
CA THR A 236 -1.20 -5.43 -15.94
C THR A 236 -0.86 -6.72 -15.18
N ARG A 237 -1.56 -7.01 -14.07
CA ARG A 237 -1.51 -8.28 -13.34
C ARG A 237 -2.14 -9.41 -14.15
N TRP A 238 -1.59 -10.61 -13.96
CA TRP A 238 -2.11 -11.83 -14.58
C TRP A 238 -1.90 -13.05 -13.69
N GLU A 239 -2.70 -14.09 -13.92
CA GLU A 239 -2.55 -15.39 -13.27
C GLU A 239 -2.41 -16.49 -14.33
N ASN A 240 -1.67 -17.55 -14.02
CA ASN A 240 -1.57 -18.69 -14.92
C ASN A 240 -2.79 -19.60 -14.76
N VAL A 241 -3.65 -19.64 -15.79
CA VAL A 241 -4.83 -20.51 -15.84
C VAL A 241 -4.65 -21.48 -16.99
N ASN A 242 -4.45 -22.76 -16.66
CA ASN A 242 -4.25 -23.85 -17.63
C ASN A 242 -3.12 -23.59 -18.66
N GLY A 243 -1.99 -23.02 -18.20
CA GLY A 243 -0.83 -22.75 -19.05
C GLY A 243 -0.95 -21.47 -19.88
N ARG A 244 -1.99 -20.66 -19.67
CA ARG A 244 -2.21 -19.38 -20.33
C ARG A 244 -2.24 -18.25 -19.31
N ARG A 245 -1.72 -17.07 -19.68
CA ARG A 245 -1.85 -15.87 -18.86
C ARG A 245 -3.27 -15.34 -18.97
N ALA A 246 -4.04 -15.48 -17.90
CA ALA A 246 -5.32 -14.83 -17.75
C ALA A 246 -5.09 -13.46 -17.11
N GLN A 247 -5.48 -12.41 -17.82
CA GLN A 247 -5.38 -11.04 -17.34
C GLN A 247 -6.37 -10.82 -16.21
N VAL A 248 -5.94 -10.09 -15.19
CA VAL A 248 -6.82 -9.63 -14.12
C VAL A 248 -7.64 -8.44 -14.61
N VAL A 249 -8.94 -8.47 -14.37
CA VAL A 249 -9.82 -7.30 -14.40
C VAL A 249 -10.25 -7.00 -12.97
N ALA A 250 -9.73 -5.92 -12.41
CA ALA A 250 -10.07 -5.47 -11.06
C ALA A 250 -11.44 -4.78 -11.11
N ILE A 251 -12.42 -5.29 -10.35
CA ILE A 251 -13.78 -4.77 -10.32
C ILE A 251 -14.16 -4.35 -8.90
N THR A 252 -14.82 -3.19 -8.81
CA THR A 252 -15.50 -2.74 -7.60
C THR A 252 -17.01 -2.67 -7.85
N LEU A 253 -17.78 -3.43 -7.09
CA LEU A 253 -19.25 -3.43 -7.12
C LEU A 253 -19.78 -2.70 -5.88
N ALA A 254 -20.65 -1.72 -6.08
CA ALA A 254 -21.26 -0.91 -5.02
C ALA A 254 -22.75 -1.21 -4.88
N ASN A 255 -23.26 -1.12 -3.64
CA ASN A 255 -24.69 -1.01 -3.37
C ASN A 255 -25.03 0.43 -3.01
N LEU A 256 -25.64 1.16 -3.95
CA LEU A 256 -25.89 2.59 -3.85
C LEU A 256 -27.07 2.96 -2.93
N LEU A 257 -27.74 1.99 -2.32
CA LEU A 257 -28.73 2.29 -1.29
C LEU A 257 -28.08 2.94 -0.05
N PRO A 258 -28.76 3.84 0.68
CA PRO A 258 -28.20 4.48 1.86
C PRO A 258 -27.98 3.51 3.02
N GLY A 259 -26.95 3.75 3.84
CA GLY A 259 -26.62 2.93 5.01
C GLY A 259 -27.71 2.90 6.09
N SER A 260 -28.68 3.83 6.05
CA SER A 260 -29.85 3.84 6.94
C SER A 260 -30.73 2.57 6.83
N ILE A 261 -30.62 1.84 5.73
CA ILE A 261 -31.33 0.56 5.51
C ILE A 261 -30.39 -0.65 5.43
N ALA A 262 -29.14 -0.52 5.91
CA ALA A 262 -28.13 -1.57 5.82
C ALA A 262 -28.51 -2.87 6.56
N THR A 263 -29.33 -2.81 7.61
CA THR A 263 -29.86 -3.99 8.33
C THR A 263 -30.97 -4.73 7.57
N SER A 264 -31.42 -4.20 6.42
CA SER A 264 -32.44 -4.87 5.61
C SER A 264 -31.83 -5.97 4.76
N ARG A 265 -32.24 -7.22 5.04
CA ARG A 265 -31.87 -8.38 4.20
C ARG A 265 -32.31 -8.21 2.75
N SER A 266 -33.51 -7.67 2.48
CA SER A 266 -33.98 -7.55 1.08
C SER A 266 -33.19 -6.53 0.27
N ALA A 267 -32.58 -5.55 0.93
CA ALA A 267 -31.76 -4.49 0.34
C ALA A 267 -30.30 -4.91 0.12
N SER A 268 -29.92 -6.13 0.51
CA SER A 268 -28.55 -6.62 0.55
C SER A 268 -28.37 -7.83 -0.37
N ILE A 269 -27.14 -8.03 -0.88
CA ILE A 269 -26.72 -9.35 -1.38
C ILE A 269 -26.45 -10.23 -0.16
N ASN A 270 -27.12 -11.40 -0.07
CA ASN A 270 -26.94 -12.37 1.02
C ASN A 270 -26.77 -13.81 0.50
N SER A 271 -26.33 -13.96 -0.74
CA SER A 271 -26.09 -15.24 -1.41
C SER A 271 -25.00 -15.05 -2.46
N LYS A 272 -24.50 -16.13 -3.05
CA LYS A 272 -23.45 -16.07 -4.08
C LYS A 272 -23.94 -15.30 -5.30
N TYR A 273 -23.28 -14.19 -5.63
CA TYR A 273 -23.40 -13.50 -6.91
C TYR A 273 -22.11 -13.70 -7.70
N GLU A 274 -22.25 -13.97 -9.00
CA GLU A 274 -21.11 -14.13 -9.91
C GLU A 274 -21.00 -12.91 -10.83
N VAL A 275 -19.77 -12.46 -11.04
CA VAL A 275 -19.46 -11.30 -11.86
C VAL A 275 -18.52 -11.71 -12.98
N GLU A 276 -18.99 -11.52 -14.21
CA GLU A 276 -18.27 -11.87 -15.43
C GLU A 276 -17.90 -10.60 -16.20
N VAL A 277 -16.79 -10.68 -16.94
CA VAL A 277 -16.42 -9.70 -17.96
C VAL A 277 -16.66 -10.31 -19.32
N ILE A 278 -17.50 -9.66 -20.11
CA ILE A 278 -17.90 -10.11 -21.44
C ILE A 278 -17.46 -9.09 -22.49
N GLY A 279 -17.10 -9.56 -23.67
CA GLY A 279 -16.69 -8.71 -24.79
C GLY A 279 -16.31 -9.60 -25.97
N GLU A 280 -16.27 -9.03 -27.17
CA GLU A 280 -15.79 -9.76 -28.33
C GLU A 280 -14.32 -10.16 -28.12
N GLY A 281 -14.01 -11.46 -28.27
CA GLY A 281 -12.67 -12.00 -28.03
C GLY A 281 -12.30 -12.19 -26.55
N LEU A 282 -13.18 -11.87 -25.60
CA LEU A 282 -12.94 -12.10 -24.17
C LEU A 282 -13.65 -13.35 -23.67
N THR A 283 -12.92 -14.16 -22.89
CA THR A 283 -13.48 -15.28 -22.13
C THR A 283 -13.16 -15.10 -20.66
N THR A 284 -14.20 -14.92 -19.82
CA THR A 284 -14.03 -15.05 -18.37
C THR A 284 -13.68 -16.50 -18.04
N VAL A 285 -12.52 -16.73 -17.43
CA VAL A 285 -12.07 -18.06 -17.00
C VAL A 285 -12.21 -18.27 -15.49
N THR A 286 -12.15 -17.19 -14.71
CA THR A 286 -12.49 -17.21 -13.29
C THR A 286 -13.40 -16.01 -12.99
N PRO A 287 -14.69 -16.22 -12.68
CA PRO A 287 -15.59 -15.14 -12.33
C PRO A 287 -15.24 -14.56 -10.97
N GLY A 288 -15.52 -13.27 -10.80
CA GLY A 288 -15.53 -12.64 -9.48
C GLY A 288 -16.74 -13.11 -8.69
N VAL A 289 -16.62 -13.14 -7.36
CA VAL A 289 -17.70 -13.64 -6.50
C VAL A 289 -17.93 -12.70 -5.32
N VAL A 290 -19.21 -12.40 -5.05
CA VAL A 290 -19.65 -11.61 -3.90
C VAL A 290 -20.73 -12.38 -3.14
N TYR A 291 -20.54 -12.64 -1.85
CA TYR A 291 -21.55 -13.30 -1.00
C TYR A 291 -22.33 -12.32 -0.13
N ARG A 292 -21.71 -11.18 0.21
CA ARG A 292 -22.30 -10.13 1.04
C ARG A 292 -22.03 -8.76 0.43
N LEU A 293 -23.07 -7.95 0.29
CA LEU A 293 -22.95 -6.53 -0.03
C LEU A 293 -24.17 -5.78 0.49
N VAL A 294 -23.99 -5.07 1.60
CA VAL A 294 -25.06 -4.30 2.27
C VAL A 294 -25.17 -2.88 1.69
N PRO A 295 -26.32 -2.20 1.85
CA PRO A 295 -26.47 -0.79 1.50
C PRO A 295 -25.32 0.09 2.01
N GLY A 296 -24.83 0.98 1.15
CA GLY A 296 -23.74 1.91 1.45
C GLY A 296 -22.36 1.32 1.19
N ASP A 297 -22.22 0.01 1.05
CA ASP A 297 -20.93 -0.68 0.98
C ASP A 297 -20.44 -0.98 -0.44
N GLN A 298 -19.17 -1.39 -0.56
CA GLN A 298 -18.52 -1.82 -1.80
C GLN A 298 -17.77 -3.14 -1.60
N ALA A 299 -17.78 -3.99 -2.62
CA ALA A 299 -16.97 -5.20 -2.70
C ALA A 299 -15.97 -5.11 -3.85
N ARG A 300 -14.72 -5.50 -3.58
CA ARG A 300 -13.62 -5.52 -4.55
C ARG A 300 -13.16 -6.95 -4.78
N PHE A 301 -12.94 -7.30 -6.03
CA PHE A 301 -12.52 -8.63 -6.44
C PHE A 301 -11.94 -8.60 -7.85
N ASP A 302 -11.13 -9.62 -8.13
CA ASP A 302 -10.50 -9.82 -9.44
C ASP A 302 -11.34 -10.81 -10.28
N VAL A 303 -11.50 -10.50 -11.56
CA VAL A 303 -12.05 -11.41 -12.58
C VAL A 303 -10.91 -11.78 -13.53
N LEU A 304 -10.69 -13.08 -13.77
CA LEU A 304 -9.65 -13.51 -14.71
C LEU A 304 -10.24 -13.72 -16.10
N VAL A 305 -9.63 -13.10 -17.10
CA VAL A 305 -10.05 -13.16 -18.50
C VAL A 305 -8.93 -13.59 -19.42
N LEU A 306 -9.27 -14.38 -20.44
CA LEU A 306 -8.42 -14.61 -21.59
C LEU A 306 -8.86 -13.67 -22.71
N ASN A 307 -7.89 -13.04 -23.37
CA ASN A 307 -8.12 -12.16 -24.51
C ASN A 307 -7.55 -12.79 -25.79
N ASP A 308 -8.43 -13.22 -26.68
CA ASP A 308 -8.09 -13.82 -27.98
C ASP A 308 -8.20 -12.77 -29.11
N ASN A 309 -7.47 -11.64 -28.96
CA ASN A 309 -7.45 -10.48 -29.87
C ASN A 309 -8.73 -9.61 -29.88
N GLY A 310 -9.45 -9.55 -28.76
CA GLY A 310 -10.53 -8.59 -28.54
C GLY A 310 -10.02 -7.16 -28.43
N THR A 311 -10.60 -6.25 -29.22
CA THR A 311 -10.22 -4.81 -29.28
C THR A 311 -11.44 -3.87 -29.17
N GLY A 312 -12.62 -4.41 -28.89
CA GLY A 312 -13.86 -3.64 -28.75
C GLY A 312 -14.07 -3.15 -27.31
N ASN A 313 -15.32 -3.15 -26.87
CA ASN A 313 -15.66 -2.84 -25.47
C ASN A 313 -15.94 -4.13 -24.67
N ALA A 314 -15.53 -4.13 -23.42
CA ALA A 314 -15.94 -5.08 -22.40
C ALA A 314 -17.12 -4.52 -21.59
N THR A 315 -17.90 -5.41 -21.00
CA THR A 315 -19.02 -5.09 -20.11
C THR A 315 -18.97 -6.03 -18.91
N VAL A 316 -19.35 -5.53 -17.73
CA VAL A 316 -19.54 -6.35 -16.54
C VAL A 316 -20.95 -6.91 -16.56
N ARG A 317 -21.09 -8.22 -16.33
CA ARG A 317 -22.38 -8.90 -16.18
C ARG A 317 -22.46 -9.52 -14.79
N VAL A 318 -23.51 -9.20 -14.06
CA VAL A 318 -23.76 -9.72 -12.70
C VAL A 318 -24.88 -10.75 -12.75
N LYS A 319 -24.65 -11.91 -12.13
CA LYS A 319 -25.61 -13.01 -12.02
C LYS A 319 -25.92 -13.33 -10.56
N ASP A 320 -27.17 -13.67 -10.28
CA ASP A 320 -27.60 -14.17 -8.97
C ASP A 320 -27.21 -15.65 -8.77
N ALA A 321 -27.54 -16.19 -7.58
CA ALA A 321 -27.24 -17.58 -7.22
C ALA A 321 -27.98 -18.62 -8.09
N GLN A 322 -29.01 -18.22 -8.84
CA GLN A 322 -29.75 -19.07 -9.78
C GLN A 322 -29.21 -18.95 -11.21
N GLY A 323 -28.21 -18.09 -11.43
CA GLY A 323 -27.62 -17.82 -12.74
C GLY A 323 -28.40 -16.82 -13.60
N ASN A 324 -29.42 -16.15 -13.04
CA ASN A 324 -30.15 -15.11 -13.76
C ASN A 324 -29.31 -13.84 -13.82
N VAL A 325 -29.33 -13.15 -14.96
CA VAL A 325 -28.64 -11.86 -15.12
C VAL A 325 -29.41 -10.79 -14.35
N VAL A 326 -28.78 -10.24 -13.31
CA VAL A 326 -29.30 -9.14 -12.49
C VAL A 326 -29.10 -7.80 -13.20
N GLY A 327 -27.95 -7.66 -13.87
CA GLY A 327 -27.77 -6.58 -14.84
C GLY A 327 -26.40 -6.54 -15.49
N THR A 328 -26.27 -5.61 -16.43
CA THR A 328 -25.02 -5.34 -17.16
C THR A 328 -24.61 -3.87 -17.06
N SER A 329 -23.31 -3.60 -16.96
CA SER A 329 -22.77 -2.22 -16.98
C SER A 329 -22.81 -1.62 -18.40
N GLU A 330 -22.45 -0.35 -18.50
CA GLU A 330 -22.00 0.22 -19.79
C GLU A 330 -20.68 -0.43 -20.24
N GLY A 331 -20.38 -0.30 -21.53
CA GLY A 331 -19.16 -0.86 -22.10
C GLY A 331 -17.96 0.09 -21.97
N TRP A 332 -16.77 -0.44 -21.64
CA TRP A 332 -15.51 0.30 -21.65
C TRP A 332 -14.47 -0.40 -22.55
N PRO A 333 -13.46 0.33 -23.08
CA PRO A 333 -12.49 -0.24 -24.01
C PRO A 333 -11.71 -1.43 -23.42
N ILE A 334 -11.55 -2.48 -24.23
CA ILE A 334 -10.66 -3.60 -23.91
C ILE A 334 -9.21 -3.15 -24.01
N ILE A 335 -8.45 -3.36 -22.93
CA ILE A 335 -7.01 -3.10 -22.90
C ILE A 335 -6.31 -4.46 -22.76
N PRO A 336 -5.53 -4.91 -23.76
CA PRO A 336 -4.85 -6.19 -23.71
C PRO A 336 -3.77 -6.21 -22.63
N LEU A 337 -3.48 -7.41 -22.11
CA LEU A 337 -2.38 -7.63 -21.18
C LEU A 337 -1.07 -7.10 -21.79
N ARG A 338 -0.36 -6.29 -21.02
CA ARG A 338 0.97 -5.79 -21.41
C ARG A 338 2.00 -6.90 -21.22
N GLU A 339 2.65 -7.30 -22.31
CA GLU A 339 3.71 -8.33 -22.29
C GLU A 339 5.11 -7.78 -22.51
N ASN A 340 5.24 -6.51 -22.89
CA ASN A 340 6.53 -5.87 -23.17
C ASN A 340 6.65 -4.53 -22.43
N TRP A 341 7.77 -4.37 -21.73
CA TRP A 341 8.12 -3.20 -20.94
C TRP A 341 9.31 -2.47 -21.57
N THR A 342 9.15 -1.19 -21.88
CA THR A 342 10.22 -0.33 -22.40
C THR A 342 10.66 0.64 -21.32
N ALA A 343 11.87 1.22 -21.44
CA ALA A 343 12.37 2.28 -20.55
C ALA A 343 11.68 3.64 -20.80
N ASP A 344 10.36 3.62 -20.93
CA ASP A 344 9.49 4.78 -21.06
C ASP A 344 8.68 4.90 -19.77
N GLU A 345 8.76 6.06 -19.10
CA GLU A 345 8.09 6.29 -17.83
C GLU A 345 6.57 6.04 -17.92
N SER A 346 5.93 6.44 -19.02
CA SER A 346 4.49 6.27 -19.21
C SER A 346 4.08 4.81 -19.36
N VAL A 347 5.00 3.95 -19.84
CA VAL A 347 4.80 2.51 -19.93
C VAL A 347 5.02 1.86 -18.58
N LEU A 348 6.14 2.15 -17.92
CA LEU A 348 6.51 1.53 -16.64
C LEU A 348 5.58 1.96 -15.49
N ALA A 349 5.06 3.19 -15.53
CA ALA A 349 4.06 3.69 -14.58
C ALA A 349 2.74 2.89 -14.56
N THR A 350 2.51 2.01 -15.55
CA THR A 350 1.35 1.11 -15.60
C THR A 350 1.61 -0.25 -14.96
N HIS A 351 2.84 -0.52 -14.50
CA HIS A 351 3.16 -1.71 -13.73
C HIS A 351 2.46 -1.65 -12.36
N GLU A 352 2.03 -2.80 -11.87
CA GLU A 352 1.24 -2.93 -10.64
C GLU A 352 1.86 -3.99 -9.73
N THR A 353 1.66 -3.85 -8.41
CA THR A 353 2.01 -4.90 -7.46
C THR A 353 1.31 -6.22 -7.80
N PRO A 354 2.00 -7.37 -7.77
CA PRO A 354 1.39 -8.64 -8.12
C PRO A 354 0.38 -9.11 -7.08
N THR A 355 -0.55 -9.98 -7.50
CA THR A 355 -1.60 -10.53 -6.63
C THR A 355 -1.02 -11.19 -5.38
N TRP A 356 0.06 -11.97 -5.52
CA TRP A 356 0.70 -12.64 -4.39
C TRP A 356 1.19 -11.64 -3.34
N TRP A 357 1.77 -10.50 -3.77
CA TRP A 357 2.28 -9.48 -2.86
C TRP A 357 1.14 -8.77 -2.13
N ASN A 358 0.06 -8.48 -2.86
CA ASN A 358 -1.16 -7.93 -2.28
C ASN A 358 -1.83 -8.88 -1.26
N GLN A 359 -1.61 -10.18 -1.37
CA GLN A 359 -2.16 -11.19 -0.45
C GLN A 359 -1.19 -11.56 0.69
N ALA A 360 0.10 -11.23 0.56
CA ALA A 360 1.18 -11.67 1.45
C ALA A 360 1.12 -11.03 2.84
N LYS A 361 0.85 -9.72 2.92
CA LYS A 361 0.66 -8.91 4.14
C LYS A 361 1.83 -8.77 5.10
N TYR A 362 2.62 -9.82 5.31
CA TYR A 362 3.67 -9.87 6.31
C TYR A 362 4.96 -10.43 5.73
N GLY A 363 6.06 -9.70 5.92
CA GLY A 363 7.40 -10.09 5.50
C GLY A 363 8.46 -9.82 6.56
N ILE A 364 9.63 -10.43 6.38
CA ILE A 364 10.80 -10.21 7.24
C ILE A 364 11.89 -9.44 6.48
N PHE A 365 12.35 -8.34 7.06
CA PHE A 365 13.49 -7.57 6.59
C PHE A 365 14.75 -8.03 7.35
N ILE A 366 15.93 -7.93 6.73
CA ILE A 366 17.17 -8.45 7.32
C ILE A 366 18.31 -7.46 7.09
N HIS A 367 18.59 -6.61 8.10
CA HIS A 367 19.77 -5.76 8.13
C HIS A 367 20.96 -6.48 8.75
N TRP A 368 21.77 -7.08 7.87
CA TRP A 368 22.97 -7.83 8.25
C TRP A 368 24.15 -7.41 7.39
N GLY A 369 25.29 -7.16 8.01
CA GLY A 369 26.49 -6.69 7.31
C GLY A 369 27.66 -6.47 8.25
N ILE A 370 28.69 -5.77 7.78
CA ILE A 370 29.89 -5.51 8.60
C ILE A 370 29.59 -4.60 9.80
N PHE A 371 28.56 -3.75 9.73
CA PHE A 371 28.05 -2.98 10.88
C PHE A 371 27.52 -3.85 12.02
N SER A 372 27.18 -5.13 11.76
CA SER A 372 26.80 -6.10 12.80
C SER A 372 27.99 -6.56 13.66
N VAL A 373 29.22 -6.15 13.32
CA VAL A 373 30.44 -6.40 14.12
C VAL A 373 30.55 -5.43 15.29
N PRO A 374 30.58 -4.08 15.08
CA PRO A 374 30.54 -3.16 16.20
C PRO A 374 29.21 -3.22 16.96
N ALA A 375 28.10 -3.51 16.26
CA ALA A 375 26.79 -3.80 16.83
C ALA A 375 26.35 -2.80 17.91
N TRP A 376 26.47 -1.50 17.61
CA TRP A 376 26.26 -0.47 18.61
C TRP A 376 25.71 0.81 17.99
N GLY A 377 24.74 1.41 18.67
CA GLY A 377 24.25 2.77 18.43
C GLY A 377 23.64 3.29 19.73
N PRO A 378 23.75 4.60 20.04
CA PRO A 378 23.01 5.18 21.15
C PRO A 378 21.50 5.19 20.85
N PRO A 379 20.64 5.44 21.85
CA PRO A 379 19.20 5.63 21.61
C PRO A 379 18.95 6.65 20.49
N ASP A 380 17.91 6.40 19.68
CA ASP A 380 17.55 7.21 18.51
C ASP A 380 18.59 7.24 17.35
N GLU A 381 19.67 6.43 17.39
CA GLU A 381 20.62 6.24 16.28
C GLU A 381 20.70 4.79 15.82
N TYR A 382 20.68 4.62 14.49
CA TYR A 382 20.71 3.31 13.85
C TYR A 382 22.11 2.68 13.97
N ALA A 383 22.21 1.47 14.53
CA ALA A 383 23.47 0.73 14.66
C ALA A 383 24.07 0.38 13.29
N GLU A 384 23.26 0.18 12.25
CA GLU A 384 23.73 -0.01 10.88
C GLU A 384 24.31 1.27 10.24
N TRP A 385 24.19 2.42 10.92
CA TRP A 385 24.81 3.71 10.58
C TRP A 385 26.13 3.97 11.31
N TYR A 386 26.72 2.96 11.96
CA TYR A 386 27.96 3.09 12.73
C TYR A 386 29.09 3.83 11.98
N ASP A 387 29.33 3.48 10.71
CA ASP A 387 30.36 4.13 9.87
C ASP A 387 30.10 5.63 9.71
N TRP A 388 28.84 6.01 9.47
CA TRP A 388 28.46 7.42 9.36
C TRP A 388 28.66 8.17 10.69
N HIS A 389 28.12 7.64 11.79
CA HIS A 389 28.16 8.29 13.11
C HIS A 389 29.57 8.34 13.71
N LEU A 390 30.46 7.41 13.34
CA LEU A 390 31.88 7.48 13.65
C LEU A 390 32.56 8.70 13.00
N HIS A 391 32.13 9.07 11.80
CA HIS A 391 32.75 10.13 11.00
C HIS A 391 32.02 11.48 11.06
N ASN A 392 30.76 11.51 11.51
CA ASN A 392 29.90 12.70 11.40
C ASN A 392 29.01 12.90 12.65
N PRO A 393 29.43 13.73 13.62
CA PRO A 393 30.72 14.42 13.71
C PRO A 393 31.84 13.53 14.26
N ALA A 394 33.02 13.57 13.65
CA ALA A 394 34.22 12.88 14.13
C ALA A 394 34.88 13.58 15.34
N ASN A 395 34.20 13.63 16.49
CA ASN A 395 34.74 14.13 17.76
C ASN A 395 33.87 13.67 18.95
N SER A 396 34.27 14.05 20.17
CA SER A 396 33.62 13.70 21.45
C SER A 396 32.20 14.28 21.66
N SER A 397 31.55 14.77 20.62
CA SER A 397 30.10 15.04 20.64
C SER A 397 29.27 13.92 20.01
N SER A 398 29.91 12.97 19.31
CA SER A 398 29.30 11.72 18.84
C SER A 398 29.56 10.63 19.87
N GLU A 399 28.49 10.02 20.41
CA GLU A 399 28.64 8.89 21.33
C GLU A 399 29.23 7.67 20.62
N THR A 400 28.95 7.49 19.33
CA THR A 400 29.57 6.45 18.49
C THR A 400 31.07 6.63 18.39
N TRP A 401 31.55 7.87 18.24
CA TRP A 401 32.97 8.19 18.21
C TRP A 401 33.65 7.89 19.56
N GLU A 402 33.03 8.26 20.68
CA GLU A 402 33.57 7.98 22.03
C GLU A 402 33.59 6.47 22.31
N HIS A 403 32.49 5.77 22.01
CA HIS A 403 32.41 4.32 22.14
C HIS A 403 33.50 3.61 21.32
N HIS A 404 33.74 4.07 20.08
CA HIS A 404 34.78 3.52 19.23
C HIS A 404 36.17 3.71 19.83
N LEU A 405 36.48 4.92 20.31
CA LEU A 405 37.76 5.23 20.94
C LEU A 405 38.01 4.36 22.18
N ASP A 406 36.99 4.18 23.02
CA ASP A 406 37.10 3.44 24.27
C ASP A 406 37.19 1.92 24.04
N THR A 407 36.49 1.40 23.03
CA THR A 407 36.37 -0.05 22.78
C THR A 407 37.47 -0.58 21.86
N TYR A 408 37.76 0.12 20.77
CA TYR A 408 38.66 -0.33 19.71
C TYR A 408 39.97 0.48 19.66
N GLY A 409 39.94 1.72 20.13
CA GLY A 409 41.08 2.64 20.09
C GLY A 409 41.20 3.41 18.78
N PRO A 410 42.08 4.42 18.72
CA PRO A 410 42.08 5.41 17.63
C PRO A 410 42.69 4.92 16.31
N ASN A 411 43.24 3.70 16.28
CA ASN A 411 43.94 3.14 15.13
C ASN A 411 43.11 2.09 14.37
N VAL A 412 41.93 1.74 14.88
CA VAL A 412 41.00 0.84 14.20
C VAL A 412 40.13 1.71 13.31
N VAL A 413 40.05 1.36 12.02
CA VAL A 413 39.16 2.01 11.05
C VAL A 413 37.97 1.11 10.77
N TYR A 414 36.88 1.64 10.21
CA TYR A 414 35.66 0.86 9.99
C TYR A 414 35.91 -0.41 9.16
N ASP A 415 36.76 -0.32 8.13
CA ASP A 415 37.12 -1.45 7.26
C ASP A 415 37.87 -2.59 7.97
N ASP A 416 38.47 -2.36 9.14
CA ASP A 416 39.11 -3.42 9.91
C ASP A 416 38.07 -4.46 10.41
N PHE A 417 36.81 -4.07 10.57
CA PHE A 417 35.73 -4.97 10.97
C PHE A 417 35.40 -6.04 9.94
N ILE A 418 35.81 -5.90 8.67
CA ILE A 418 35.61 -6.91 7.63
C ILE A 418 36.21 -8.26 8.05
N ALA A 419 37.36 -8.25 8.74
CA ALA A 419 38.02 -9.46 9.23
C ALA A 419 37.24 -10.17 10.36
N ASN A 420 36.33 -9.47 11.02
CA ASN A 420 35.53 -9.96 12.16
C ASN A 420 34.11 -10.39 11.77
N PHE A 421 33.67 -10.10 10.54
CA PHE A 421 32.39 -10.55 10.01
C PHE A 421 32.44 -12.04 9.59
N THR A 422 32.35 -12.93 10.59
CA THR A 422 32.65 -14.36 10.38
C THR A 422 31.51 -15.18 9.81
N ALA A 423 30.25 -14.79 10.03
CA ALA A 423 29.06 -15.59 9.70
C ALA A 423 29.11 -17.05 10.21
N SER A 424 29.83 -17.31 11.30
CA SER A 424 30.16 -18.67 11.75
C SER A 424 28.96 -19.51 12.25
N LYS A 425 27.85 -18.86 12.60
CA LYS A 425 26.58 -19.48 13.02
C LYS A 425 25.48 -19.38 11.95
N TRP A 426 25.76 -18.75 10.81
CA TRP A 426 24.78 -18.52 9.78
C TRP A 426 24.34 -19.81 9.09
N ASN A 427 23.02 -19.95 8.89
CA ASN A 427 22.42 -21.06 8.17
C ASN A 427 21.13 -20.60 7.45
N ALA A 428 21.10 -20.70 6.12
CA ALA A 428 19.96 -20.27 5.32
C ALA A 428 18.66 -20.99 5.72
N SER A 429 18.67 -22.32 5.82
CA SER A 429 17.48 -23.10 6.19
C SER A 429 16.93 -22.71 7.55
N ALA A 430 17.80 -22.48 8.54
CA ALA A 430 17.37 -22.09 9.89
C ALA A 430 16.68 -20.71 9.92
N TRP A 431 17.19 -19.74 9.17
CA TRP A 431 16.52 -18.45 8.99
C TRP A 431 15.17 -18.62 8.29
N LEU A 432 15.13 -19.38 7.20
CA LEU A 432 13.92 -19.60 6.42
C LEU A 432 12.84 -20.37 7.19
N ASP A 433 13.23 -21.33 8.04
CA ASP A 433 12.33 -22.03 8.95
C ASP A 433 11.74 -21.07 9.98
N LEU A 434 12.57 -20.20 10.58
CA LEU A 434 12.08 -19.17 11.52
C LEU A 434 11.06 -18.24 10.84
N PHE A 435 11.35 -17.76 9.62
CA PHE A 435 10.46 -16.81 8.93
C PHE A 435 9.12 -17.46 8.52
N ASP A 436 9.16 -18.71 8.05
CA ASP A 436 7.98 -19.49 7.71
C ASP A 436 7.14 -19.78 8.97
N GLU A 437 7.77 -20.18 10.08
CA GLU A 437 7.09 -20.41 11.36
C GLU A 437 6.53 -19.13 12.00
N ALA A 438 7.19 -17.98 11.77
CA ALA A 438 6.68 -16.66 12.14
C ALA A 438 5.45 -16.24 11.31
N GLY A 439 5.17 -16.93 10.21
CA GLY A 439 4.04 -16.67 9.31
C GLY A 439 4.37 -15.69 8.18
N ALA A 440 5.63 -15.32 7.97
CA ALA A 440 5.99 -14.45 6.86
C ALA A 440 5.67 -15.10 5.50
N LYS A 441 5.34 -14.28 4.50
CA LYS A 441 5.08 -14.70 3.11
C LYS A 441 6.14 -14.23 2.14
N TYR A 442 7.04 -13.37 2.60
CA TYR A 442 8.24 -12.96 1.87
C TYR A 442 9.33 -12.55 2.86
N PHE A 443 10.56 -12.46 2.38
CA PHE A 443 11.65 -11.78 3.07
C PHE A 443 12.37 -10.82 2.13
N VAL A 444 13.05 -9.83 2.69
CA VAL A 444 13.93 -8.91 1.97
C VAL A 444 15.28 -8.90 2.67
N ILE A 445 16.35 -9.30 1.98
CA ILE A 445 17.71 -9.26 2.53
C ILE A 445 18.45 -8.01 2.07
N VAL A 446 19.10 -7.30 3.00
CA VAL A 446 20.04 -6.21 2.66
C VAL A 446 21.24 -6.80 1.92
N THR A 447 21.29 -6.58 0.61
CA THR A 447 22.38 -7.08 -0.24
C THR A 447 23.60 -6.16 -0.21
N LYS A 448 23.36 -4.87 -0.05
CA LYS A 448 24.36 -3.81 0.12
C LYS A 448 23.70 -2.62 0.84
N HIS A 449 24.24 -2.24 1.98
CA HIS A 449 23.81 -1.04 2.71
C HIS A 449 24.65 0.19 2.31
N HIS A 450 24.50 1.29 3.03
CA HIS A 450 25.15 2.57 2.76
C HIS A 450 26.69 2.57 2.89
N ASP A 451 27.25 1.60 3.62
CA ASP A 451 28.71 1.40 3.77
C ASP A 451 29.36 0.77 2.51
N GLY A 452 28.53 0.36 1.55
CA GLY A 452 28.93 -0.21 0.27
C GLY A 452 29.46 -1.65 0.34
N TYR A 453 29.41 -2.32 1.50
CA TYR A 453 29.82 -3.73 1.59
C TYR A 453 28.70 -4.67 1.10
N SER A 454 29.00 -5.47 0.09
CA SER A 454 28.00 -6.32 -0.57
C SER A 454 28.01 -7.78 -0.07
N LEU A 455 26.84 -8.40 0.08
CA LEU A 455 26.66 -9.79 0.51
C LEU A 455 26.55 -10.81 -0.65
N PHE A 456 26.84 -10.36 -1.88
CA PHE A 456 26.66 -11.12 -3.12
C PHE A 456 27.84 -10.95 -4.08
N ASP A 457 27.92 -11.77 -5.13
CA ASP A 457 28.97 -11.66 -6.16
C ASP A 457 28.80 -10.38 -7.02
N THR A 458 29.65 -9.39 -6.71
CA THR A 458 29.74 -8.10 -7.39
C THR A 458 30.53 -8.14 -8.70
N LYS A 459 31.07 -9.30 -9.10
CA LYS A 459 31.84 -9.49 -10.33
C LYS A 459 32.98 -8.46 -10.43
N ASN A 460 33.19 -7.86 -11.60
CA ASN A 460 34.30 -6.92 -11.87
C ASN A 460 33.99 -5.46 -11.52
N THR A 461 32.95 -5.17 -10.73
CA THR A 461 32.56 -3.80 -10.40
C THR A 461 33.26 -3.29 -9.13
N THR A 462 33.33 -4.15 -8.11
CA THR A 462 34.04 -3.94 -6.85
C THR A 462 34.35 -5.31 -6.25
N HIS A 463 35.40 -5.42 -5.46
CA HIS A 463 35.69 -6.56 -4.59
C HIS A 463 35.36 -6.25 -3.12
N ARG A 464 34.69 -5.13 -2.81
CA ARG A 464 34.13 -4.84 -1.47
C ARG A 464 32.87 -5.69 -1.23
N SER A 465 33.07 -7.00 -1.15
CA SER A 465 31.99 -7.98 -1.04
C SER A 465 32.45 -9.17 -0.22
N SER A 466 31.50 -9.79 0.49
CA SER A 466 31.66 -11.08 1.18
C SER A 466 32.14 -12.22 0.30
N VAL A 467 32.03 -12.12 -1.03
CA VAL A 467 32.58 -13.13 -1.97
C VAL A 467 34.10 -12.97 -2.14
N TYR A 468 34.60 -11.74 -2.12
CA TYR A 468 36.00 -11.42 -2.44
C TYR A 468 36.85 -11.06 -1.21
N LEU A 469 36.21 -10.67 -0.12
CA LEU A 469 36.80 -10.44 1.19
C LEU A 469 36.27 -11.47 2.18
N HIS A 470 36.84 -11.53 3.38
CA HIS A 470 36.31 -12.39 4.44
C HIS A 470 34.80 -12.14 4.60
N PRO A 471 33.95 -13.18 4.63
CA PRO A 471 34.26 -14.61 4.77
C PRO A 471 34.38 -15.45 3.48
N TYR A 472 34.44 -14.85 2.29
CA TYR A 472 34.56 -15.51 0.96
C TYR A 472 33.36 -16.40 0.59
N ARG A 473 32.14 -15.90 0.80
CA ARG A 473 30.87 -16.61 0.57
C ARG A 473 29.82 -15.69 -0.03
N ASP A 474 28.99 -16.25 -0.92
CA ASP A 474 27.84 -15.56 -1.51
C ASP A 474 26.57 -15.88 -0.70
N PHE A 475 26.28 -15.05 0.30
CA PHE A 475 25.17 -15.28 1.22
C PHE A 475 23.81 -15.08 0.56
N VAL A 476 23.69 -14.07 -0.31
CA VAL A 476 22.44 -13.77 -1.00
C VAL A 476 22.08 -14.93 -1.92
N LYS A 477 23.02 -15.43 -2.73
CA LYS A 477 22.74 -16.55 -3.63
C LYS A 477 22.30 -17.79 -2.86
N GLU A 478 23.03 -18.15 -1.81
CA GLU A 478 22.70 -19.33 -1.01
C GLU A 478 21.34 -19.21 -0.33
N LEU A 479 20.99 -18.04 0.23
CA LEU A 479 19.68 -17.82 0.83
C LEU A 479 18.55 -17.93 -0.21
N MET A 480 18.71 -17.29 -1.38
CA MET A 480 17.69 -17.25 -2.43
C MET A 480 17.47 -18.64 -3.06
N GLU A 481 18.55 -19.39 -3.32
CA GLU A 481 18.48 -20.75 -3.85
C GLU A 481 17.87 -21.72 -2.81
N THR A 482 18.25 -21.60 -1.54
CA THR A 482 17.68 -22.41 -0.44
C THR A 482 16.20 -22.10 -0.27
N ALA A 483 15.79 -20.83 -0.27
CA ALA A 483 14.39 -20.42 -0.20
C ALA A 483 13.58 -21.01 -1.35
N LYS A 484 14.10 -20.94 -2.58
CA LYS A 484 13.45 -21.52 -3.75
C LYS A 484 13.29 -23.05 -3.63
N ALA A 485 14.26 -23.74 -3.05
CA ALA A 485 14.27 -25.19 -2.91
C ALA A 485 13.40 -25.70 -1.75
N GLU A 486 13.47 -25.03 -0.59
CA GLU A 486 12.90 -25.52 0.67
C GLU A 486 11.58 -24.82 1.04
N LYS A 487 11.42 -23.54 0.66
CA LYS A 487 10.26 -22.69 0.97
C LYS A 487 9.72 -21.97 -0.27
N PRO A 488 9.26 -22.69 -1.32
CA PRO A 488 8.87 -22.07 -2.60
C PRO A 488 7.73 -21.04 -2.50
N ASN A 489 6.91 -21.12 -1.43
CA ASN A 489 5.82 -20.17 -1.15
C ASN A 489 6.27 -18.93 -0.35
N LEU A 490 7.53 -18.89 0.09
CA LEU A 490 8.13 -17.71 0.70
C LEU A 490 8.81 -16.91 -0.41
N HIS A 491 8.22 -15.76 -0.74
CA HIS A 491 8.72 -14.90 -1.80
C HIS A 491 10.02 -14.20 -1.39
N ARG A 492 10.83 -13.88 -2.40
CA ARG A 492 12.25 -13.57 -2.22
C ARG A 492 12.55 -12.14 -2.67
N GLY A 493 12.92 -11.28 -1.75
CA GLY A 493 13.25 -9.88 -2.00
C GLY A 493 14.71 -9.56 -1.72
N THR A 494 15.22 -8.54 -2.41
CA THR A 494 16.55 -7.99 -2.20
C THR A 494 16.44 -6.49 -1.93
N TYR A 495 17.10 -6.05 -0.88
CA TYR A 495 17.33 -4.63 -0.63
C TYR A 495 18.63 -4.16 -1.26
N TYR A 496 18.63 -2.95 -1.81
CA TYR A 496 19.83 -2.34 -2.37
C TYR A 496 19.90 -0.82 -2.10
N SER A 497 20.94 -0.38 -1.42
CA SER A 497 21.19 1.05 -1.25
C SER A 497 21.74 1.69 -2.52
N LEU A 498 21.05 2.71 -3.03
CA LEU A 498 21.48 3.43 -4.24
C LEU A 498 22.66 4.37 -3.96
N THR A 499 22.77 4.86 -2.72
CA THR A 499 23.79 5.80 -2.25
C THR A 499 24.86 5.09 -1.43
N GLU A 500 26.06 5.67 -1.37
CA GLU A 500 27.15 5.18 -0.51
C GLU A 500 27.84 6.36 0.18
N TRP A 501 28.06 6.27 1.50
CA TRP A 501 28.64 7.38 2.27
C TRP A 501 30.03 7.74 1.80
N PHE A 502 30.90 6.74 1.65
CA PHE A 502 32.34 6.94 1.49
C PHE A 502 32.94 6.32 0.21
N ASN A 503 32.12 6.09 -0.81
CA ASN A 503 32.61 5.63 -2.10
C ASN A 503 33.17 6.81 -2.92
N PRO A 504 34.45 6.76 -3.35
CA PRO A 504 35.06 7.87 -4.07
C PRO A 504 34.41 8.16 -5.43
N TYR A 505 33.87 7.14 -6.11
CA TYR A 505 33.16 7.31 -7.38
C TYR A 505 31.77 7.90 -7.21
N TYR A 506 31.17 7.77 -6.02
CA TYR A 506 29.88 8.39 -5.70
C TYR A 506 29.99 9.90 -5.43
N SER A 507 31.18 10.43 -5.10
CA SER A 507 31.40 11.85 -4.79
C SER A 507 30.86 12.83 -5.86
N LYS A 508 30.87 12.42 -7.14
CA LYS A 508 30.28 13.17 -8.26
C LYS A 508 28.77 13.38 -8.11
N TYR A 509 28.09 12.45 -7.47
CA TYR A 509 26.65 12.43 -7.25
C TYR A 509 26.26 12.81 -5.82
N GLY A 510 27.23 12.99 -4.92
CA GLY A 510 27.00 13.19 -3.50
C GLY A 510 26.20 14.44 -3.16
N PHE A 511 25.44 14.37 -2.07
CA PHE A 511 24.56 15.43 -1.56
C PHE A 511 24.32 15.23 -0.06
N ASP A 512 24.10 16.32 0.69
CA ASP A 512 23.74 16.30 2.11
C ASP A 512 24.55 15.29 2.97
N ARG A 513 23.87 14.30 3.58
CA ARG A 513 24.46 13.23 4.41
C ARG A 513 25.03 12.06 3.57
N TRP A 514 25.11 12.23 2.26
CA TRP A 514 25.59 11.24 1.30
C TRP A 514 26.73 11.85 0.48
N PRO A 515 27.85 12.24 1.11
CA PRO A 515 28.88 13.02 0.44
C PRO A 515 29.64 12.22 -0.64
N GLY A 516 29.71 10.89 -0.52
CA GLY A 516 30.71 10.11 -1.24
C GLY A 516 32.13 10.53 -0.85
N GLY A 517 33.13 10.10 -1.62
CA GLY A 517 34.53 10.41 -1.32
C GLY A 517 35.07 9.53 -0.19
N LEU A 518 36.39 9.42 -0.05
CA LEU A 518 36.94 8.64 1.05
C LEU A 518 36.67 9.33 2.39
N ALA A 519 36.36 8.54 3.42
CA ALA A 519 36.28 9.04 4.79
C ALA A 519 37.64 9.60 5.23
N HIS A 520 37.61 10.68 6.00
CA HIS A 520 38.76 11.12 6.77
C HIS A 520 38.83 10.31 8.06
N ASN A 521 40.04 9.95 8.51
CA ASN A 521 40.18 9.17 9.72
C ASN A 521 39.52 9.87 10.92
N ALA A 522 38.69 9.12 11.65
CA ALA A 522 37.86 9.65 12.73
C ALA A 522 38.66 10.35 13.85
N PHE A 523 39.93 9.98 14.06
CA PHE A 523 40.79 10.53 15.11
C PHE A 523 41.94 11.39 14.57
N ASN A 524 42.12 11.44 13.25
CA ASN A 524 43.11 12.26 12.55
C ASN A 524 42.62 12.66 11.15
N ALA A 525 41.89 13.78 11.08
CA ALA A 525 41.30 14.26 9.83
C ALA A 525 42.30 14.58 8.69
N SER A 526 43.61 14.58 8.95
CA SER A 526 44.63 14.76 7.89
C SER A 526 44.87 13.49 7.07
N GLU A 527 44.37 12.34 7.52
CA GLU A 527 44.52 11.03 6.87
C GLU A 527 43.18 10.58 6.26
N LEU A 528 43.25 9.86 5.15
CA LEU A 528 42.09 9.24 4.51
C LEU A 528 42.08 7.76 4.83
N GLU A 529 40.91 7.22 5.15
CA GLU A 529 40.73 5.80 5.40
C GLU A 529 40.75 4.99 4.09
N PRO A 530 41.22 3.75 4.11
CA PRO A 530 41.15 2.88 2.95
C PRO A 530 39.70 2.51 2.63
N TYR A 531 39.39 2.35 1.34
CA TYR A 531 38.14 1.76 0.87
C TYR A 531 38.43 0.36 0.30
N THR A 532 38.46 -0.63 1.18
CA THR A 532 38.96 -1.98 0.91
C THR A 532 38.10 -2.69 -0.11
N GLY A 533 38.76 -3.35 -1.07
CA GLY A 533 38.10 -4.06 -2.17
C GLY A 533 37.70 -3.17 -3.35
N MET A 534 37.97 -1.86 -3.33
CA MET A 534 37.70 -0.99 -4.46
C MET A 534 38.42 -1.45 -5.75
N LEU A 535 37.72 -1.41 -6.88
CA LEU A 535 38.29 -1.58 -8.21
C LEU A 535 38.30 -0.27 -8.99
N ASN A 536 39.10 -0.21 -10.04
CA ASN A 536 39.16 0.96 -10.90
C ASN A 536 37.99 0.96 -11.90
N ILE A 537 36.94 1.70 -11.57
CA ILE A 537 35.79 1.97 -12.45
C ILE A 537 35.80 3.43 -12.93
N THR A 538 34.89 3.80 -13.83
CA THR A 538 34.81 5.17 -14.39
C THR A 538 33.66 5.96 -13.76
N ASP A 539 32.50 5.33 -13.58
CA ASP A 539 31.31 5.99 -13.09
C ASP A 539 30.50 5.08 -12.15
N TYR A 540 30.15 5.59 -10.97
CA TYR A 540 29.44 4.82 -9.95
C TYR A 540 28.08 4.28 -10.45
N VAL A 541 27.31 5.07 -11.20
CA VAL A 541 25.97 4.65 -11.63
C VAL A 541 26.08 3.61 -12.74
N GLU A 542 26.94 3.85 -13.73
CA GLU A 542 27.11 2.99 -14.91
C GLU A 542 27.84 1.68 -14.62
N ASP A 543 28.90 1.74 -13.82
CA ASP A 543 29.85 0.63 -13.67
C ASP A 543 29.64 -0.15 -12.35
N LEU A 544 28.84 0.36 -11.41
CA LEU A 544 28.60 -0.28 -10.10
C LEU A 544 27.10 -0.39 -9.77
N GLN A 545 26.39 0.72 -9.58
CA GLN A 545 25.01 0.73 -9.10
C GLN A 545 24.06 -0.04 -10.03
N TYR A 546 24.01 0.33 -11.30
CA TYR A 546 23.13 -0.30 -12.27
C TYR A 546 23.49 -1.78 -12.55
N PRO A 547 24.78 -2.15 -12.75
CA PRO A 547 25.17 -3.54 -12.89
C PRO A 547 24.85 -4.43 -11.68
N HIS A 548 24.97 -3.91 -10.46
CA HIS A 548 24.60 -4.63 -9.23
C HIS A 548 23.12 -4.96 -9.21
N MET A 549 22.26 -3.94 -9.37
CA MET A 549 20.82 -4.12 -9.40
C MET A 549 20.41 -5.12 -10.48
N LEU A 550 20.97 -5.00 -11.69
CA LEU A 550 20.69 -5.91 -12.79
C LEU A 550 21.15 -7.34 -12.47
N SER A 551 22.31 -7.52 -11.85
CA SER A 551 22.79 -8.83 -11.41
C SER A 551 21.82 -9.48 -10.43
N LEU A 552 21.35 -8.75 -9.41
CA LEU A 552 20.35 -9.25 -8.46
C LEU A 552 19.03 -9.65 -9.17
N ALA A 553 18.52 -8.77 -10.03
CA ALA A 553 17.28 -9.00 -10.77
C ALA A 553 17.32 -10.20 -11.74
N LEU A 554 18.46 -10.42 -12.40
CA LEU A 554 18.58 -11.43 -13.46
C LEU A 554 19.15 -12.76 -12.97
N ASP A 555 20.07 -12.75 -12.01
CA ASP A 555 20.84 -13.94 -11.61
C ASP A 555 20.39 -14.53 -10.27
N TYR A 556 19.74 -13.75 -9.38
CA TYR A 556 19.41 -14.17 -8.00
C TYR A 556 17.93 -14.52 -7.78
N GLY A 557 17.08 -14.37 -8.81
CA GLY A 557 15.66 -14.69 -8.71
C GLY A 557 14.90 -13.76 -7.76
N THR A 558 15.31 -12.49 -7.67
CA THR A 558 14.62 -11.42 -6.95
C THR A 558 13.17 -11.27 -7.46
N GLU A 559 12.23 -11.23 -6.52
CA GLU A 559 10.81 -10.96 -6.74
C GLU A 559 10.39 -9.58 -6.21
N ILE A 560 11.11 -9.04 -5.22
CA ILE A 560 10.93 -7.67 -4.70
C ILE A 560 12.26 -6.94 -4.79
N MET A 561 12.32 -5.86 -5.56
CA MET A 561 13.45 -4.93 -5.52
C MET A 561 13.12 -3.78 -4.57
N TRP A 562 13.75 -3.79 -3.40
CA TRP A 562 13.56 -2.78 -2.36
C TRP A 562 14.78 -1.85 -2.34
N CYS A 563 14.71 -0.69 -2.97
CA CYS A 563 15.86 0.22 -2.92
C CYS A 563 15.72 1.20 -1.78
N ASP A 564 16.77 1.95 -1.49
CA ASP A 564 16.72 2.97 -0.46
C ASP A 564 17.33 4.30 -0.88
N ILE A 565 16.88 5.35 -0.19
CA ILE A 565 17.22 6.75 -0.34
C ILE A 565 16.83 7.39 -1.66
N ALA A 566 16.83 6.71 -2.80
CA ALA A 566 16.82 7.33 -4.13
C ALA A 566 18.15 8.06 -4.44
N GLY A 567 18.12 9.10 -5.28
CA GLY A 567 19.31 9.75 -5.85
C GLY A 567 19.48 9.48 -7.34
N THR A 568 20.64 9.82 -7.91
CA THR A 568 20.90 9.60 -9.34
C THR A 568 20.94 8.09 -9.63
N ASN A 569 20.12 7.64 -10.60
CA ASN A 569 19.92 6.21 -10.88
C ASN A 569 19.55 5.95 -12.36
N LYS A 570 19.42 4.66 -12.70
CA LYS A 570 18.97 4.14 -14.01
C LYS A 570 17.71 3.29 -13.90
N THR A 571 16.76 3.74 -13.10
CA THR A 571 15.62 2.90 -12.71
C THR A 571 14.67 2.60 -13.86
N LEU A 572 14.55 3.48 -14.86
CA LEU A 572 13.73 3.19 -16.04
C LEU A 572 14.33 2.05 -16.89
N GLU A 573 15.64 2.07 -17.12
CA GLU A 573 16.33 1.00 -17.83
C GLU A 573 16.31 -0.31 -17.03
N PHE A 574 16.55 -0.23 -15.73
CA PHE A 574 16.51 -1.37 -14.82
C PHE A 574 15.11 -2.02 -14.79
N ALA A 575 14.06 -1.24 -14.52
CA ALA A 575 12.69 -1.74 -14.38
C ALA A 575 12.22 -2.43 -15.67
N ALA A 576 12.54 -1.88 -16.84
CA ALA A 576 12.24 -2.51 -18.12
C ALA A 576 12.89 -3.90 -18.24
N GLN A 577 14.15 -4.07 -17.84
CA GLN A 577 14.83 -5.38 -17.86
C GLN A 577 14.25 -6.33 -16.81
N PHE A 578 14.01 -5.83 -15.60
CA PHE A 578 13.49 -6.62 -14.49
C PHE A 578 12.10 -7.20 -14.80
N TYR A 579 11.18 -6.35 -15.27
CA TYR A 579 9.80 -6.76 -15.60
C TYR A 579 9.75 -7.70 -16.80
N ASN A 580 10.56 -7.44 -17.84
CA ASN A 580 10.64 -8.34 -19.00
C ASN A 580 11.26 -9.70 -18.63
N ASN A 581 12.30 -9.73 -17.79
CA ASN A 581 12.91 -10.99 -17.33
C ASN A 581 11.90 -11.82 -16.52
N ALA A 582 11.21 -11.19 -15.57
CA ALA A 582 10.17 -11.85 -14.79
C ALA A 582 9.05 -12.40 -15.68
N ALA A 583 8.54 -11.58 -16.58
CA ALA A 583 7.52 -11.99 -17.54
C ALA A 583 8.01 -13.16 -18.39
N GLN A 584 9.23 -13.14 -18.95
CA GLN A 584 9.73 -14.27 -19.75
C GLN A 584 9.86 -15.58 -18.97
N ASN A 585 10.16 -15.49 -17.67
CA ASN A 585 10.28 -16.65 -16.79
C ASN A 585 8.97 -17.07 -16.10
N GLY A 586 7.87 -16.36 -16.36
CA GLY A 586 6.54 -16.77 -15.90
C GLY A 586 6.24 -16.45 -14.43
N TYR A 587 6.86 -15.41 -13.88
CA TYR A 587 6.52 -14.87 -12.56
C TYR A 587 6.32 -13.34 -12.63
N GLN A 588 5.81 -12.76 -11.55
CA GLN A 588 5.57 -11.32 -11.42
C GLN A 588 6.36 -10.79 -10.23
N VAL A 589 6.86 -9.56 -10.37
CA VAL A 589 7.78 -8.91 -9.44
C VAL A 589 7.24 -7.56 -9.01
N THR A 590 7.91 -6.88 -8.07
CA THR A 590 7.55 -5.52 -7.68
C THR A 590 8.73 -4.69 -7.19
N MET A 591 8.57 -3.36 -7.18
CA MET A 591 9.58 -2.39 -6.81
C MET A 591 9.01 -1.22 -5.98
N ASN A 592 9.71 -0.80 -4.92
CA ASN A 592 9.26 0.26 -4.01
C ASN A 592 9.49 1.70 -4.55
N ASP A 593 8.98 2.70 -3.81
CA ASP A 593 9.07 4.16 -4.06
C ASP A 593 10.39 4.83 -3.72
N ARG A 594 11.41 4.02 -3.40
CA ARG A 594 12.78 4.49 -3.14
C ARG A 594 13.78 4.04 -4.20
N CYS A 595 13.35 3.23 -5.16
CA CYS A 595 14.19 2.88 -6.31
C CYS A 595 14.37 4.02 -7.30
N GLY A 596 13.59 5.10 -7.21
CA GLY A 596 13.58 6.14 -8.23
C GLY A 596 12.19 6.25 -8.84
N ALA A 597 12.11 6.58 -10.13
CA ALA A 597 10.84 6.77 -10.81
C ALA A 597 10.00 5.48 -10.87
N VAL A 598 8.69 5.64 -11.15
CA VAL A 598 7.71 4.57 -11.47
C VAL A 598 7.53 3.46 -10.42
N PRO A 599 7.24 3.79 -9.15
CA PRO A 599 7.09 2.77 -8.12
C PRO A 599 5.73 2.08 -8.10
N ASP A 600 5.72 0.81 -7.68
CA ASP A 600 4.50 0.02 -7.56
C ASP A 600 3.76 0.28 -6.25
N TYR A 601 4.48 0.60 -5.17
CA TYR A 601 3.95 0.82 -3.82
C TYR A 601 4.81 1.79 -3.00
N ASP A 602 4.20 2.39 -1.98
CA ASP A 602 4.86 3.40 -1.13
C ASP A 602 5.51 2.78 0.13
N THR A 603 6.60 3.35 0.68
CA THR A 603 7.32 2.79 1.85
C THR A 603 7.55 3.78 3.00
N PRO A 604 6.49 4.13 3.76
CA PRO A 604 6.66 4.97 4.95
C PRO A 604 7.28 4.16 6.10
N GLU A 605 8.46 4.57 6.57
CA GLU A 605 9.17 3.91 7.68
C GLU A 605 8.54 4.22 9.04
N TYR A 606 8.48 3.21 9.94
CA TYR A 606 7.92 3.29 11.29
C TYR A 606 6.50 3.89 11.35
N ALA A 607 5.79 3.89 10.21
CA ALA A 607 4.55 4.64 10.08
C ALA A 607 3.34 3.77 10.37
N THR A 608 2.35 4.41 11.01
CA THR A 608 0.96 3.97 11.06
C THR A 608 0.09 5.09 10.54
N PHE A 609 -1.05 4.77 9.93
CA PHE A 609 -1.96 5.78 9.38
C PHE A 609 -3.20 5.93 10.26
N GLY A 610 -3.70 7.16 10.42
CA GLY A 610 -4.97 7.40 11.12
C GLY A 610 -6.20 6.98 10.31
N SER A 611 -6.03 6.77 9.00
CA SER A 611 -7.09 6.41 8.06
C SER A 611 -6.59 5.48 6.96
N LEU A 612 -7.53 4.98 6.16
CA LEU A 612 -7.27 4.13 5.01
C LEU A 612 -6.46 4.86 3.92
N ALA A 613 -5.47 4.19 3.34
CA ALA A 613 -4.79 4.60 2.12
C ALA A 613 -5.23 3.71 0.94
N THR A 614 -5.66 4.31 -0.17
CA THR A 614 -6.14 3.54 -1.35
C THR A 614 -5.02 3.01 -2.22
N ARG A 615 -3.89 3.74 -2.32
CA ARG A 615 -2.66 3.25 -2.96
C ARG A 615 -1.98 2.21 -2.05
N ARG A 616 -1.36 1.20 -2.67
CA ARG A 616 -0.62 0.16 -1.94
C ARG A 616 0.61 0.75 -1.26
N TRP A 617 0.88 0.29 -0.05
CA TRP A 617 2.01 0.74 0.76
C TRP A 617 2.53 -0.40 1.64
N GLU A 618 3.76 -0.26 2.10
CA GLU A 618 4.43 -1.18 3.01
C GLU A 618 5.18 -0.38 4.08
N THR A 619 4.77 -0.52 5.34
CA THR A 619 5.57 0.03 6.44
C THR A 619 6.64 -0.97 6.84
N ASN A 620 7.77 -0.45 7.26
CA ASN A 620 8.90 -1.22 7.73
C ASN A 620 9.48 -0.58 8.99
N GLU A 621 9.98 -1.43 9.89
CA GLU A 621 10.58 -1.03 11.16
C GLU A 621 11.41 -2.17 11.76
N GLY A 622 12.32 -1.82 12.66
CA GLY A 622 13.07 -2.73 13.52
C GLY A 622 12.22 -3.53 14.50
N MET A 623 12.65 -4.76 14.80
CA MET A 623 12.32 -5.42 16.07
C MET A 623 12.99 -4.72 17.25
N ASP A 624 14.19 -4.19 17.03
CA ASP A 624 14.85 -3.25 17.92
C ASP A 624 14.09 -1.91 17.87
N PRO A 625 13.86 -1.24 19.02
CA PRO A 625 13.13 0.03 19.04
C PRO A 625 13.84 1.16 18.30
N ASP A 626 15.17 1.12 18.22
CA ASP A 626 16.00 2.22 17.79
C ASP A 626 16.82 1.91 16.52
N SER A 627 16.79 0.68 15.99
CA SER A 627 17.66 0.28 14.87
C SER A 627 17.05 -0.80 13.98
N TYR A 628 17.55 -0.94 12.75
CA TYR A 628 17.37 -2.17 11.96
C TYR A 628 18.51 -3.17 12.23
N GLY A 629 19.76 -2.70 12.18
CA GLY A 629 20.93 -3.49 12.52
C GLY A 629 20.92 -3.99 13.97
N PHE A 630 21.67 -5.07 14.24
CA PHE A 630 21.82 -5.57 15.60
C PHE A 630 22.48 -4.52 16.51
N ASN A 631 21.79 -4.11 17.58
CA ASN A 631 22.33 -3.26 18.61
C ASN A 631 22.52 -4.05 19.93
N ALA A 632 23.77 -4.26 20.33
CA ALA A 632 24.13 -4.98 21.56
C ALA A 632 23.83 -4.18 22.84
N ALA A 633 23.56 -2.88 22.72
CA ALA A 633 23.15 -2.04 23.84
C ALA A 633 21.66 -2.23 24.23
N THR A 634 20.84 -2.79 23.33
CA THR A 634 19.40 -2.99 23.53
C THR A 634 19.13 -4.14 24.49
N ASN A 635 18.30 -3.90 25.51
CA ASN A 635 17.92 -4.95 26.44
C ASN A 635 16.91 -5.91 25.79
N ALA A 636 16.99 -7.19 26.14
CA ALA A 636 16.08 -8.22 25.63
C ALA A 636 14.58 -7.89 25.79
N SER A 637 14.20 -7.13 26.83
CA SER A 637 12.82 -6.73 27.09
C SER A 637 12.31 -5.58 26.22
N GLU A 638 13.20 -4.86 25.54
CA GLU A 638 12.87 -3.69 24.71
C GLU A 638 12.51 -4.10 23.28
N TYR A 639 12.97 -5.28 22.83
CA TYR A 639 12.57 -5.84 21.55
C TYR A 639 11.05 -6.03 21.45
N LYS A 640 10.51 -5.75 20.26
CA LYS A 640 9.09 -5.85 19.96
C LYS A 640 8.55 -7.25 20.29
N ASN A 641 7.54 -7.30 21.16
CA ASN A 641 6.93 -8.57 21.56
C ASN A 641 5.87 -9.04 20.55
N GLY A 642 5.50 -10.32 20.62
CA GLY A 642 4.52 -10.93 19.70
C GLY A 642 3.15 -10.24 19.65
N THR A 643 2.66 -9.67 20.76
CA THR A 643 1.38 -8.92 20.77
C THR A 643 1.50 -7.64 19.94
N THR A 644 2.57 -6.88 20.13
CA THR A 644 2.83 -5.66 19.36
C THR A 644 2.97 -5.98 17.87
N ILE A 645 3.71 -7.04 17.51
CA ILE A 645 3.84 -7.49 16.11
C ILE A 645 2.47 -7.72 15.46
N ILE A 646 1.58 -8.47 16.13
CA ILE A 646 0.25 -8.77 15.60
C ILE A 646 -0.64 -7.52 15.53
N GLN A 647 -0.63 -6.67 16.56
CA GLN A 647 -1.44 -5.45 16.56
C GLN A 647 -1.00 -4.49 15.44
N THR A 648 0.32 -4.31 15.25
CA THR A 648 0.84 -3.51 14.13
C THR A 648 0.47 -4.13 12.79
N LEU A 649 0.70 -5.43 12.60
CA LEU A 649 0.34 -6.13 11.36
C LEU A 649 -1.14 -5.96 11.00
N VAL A 650 -2.05 -6.21 11.95
CA VAL A 650 -3.49 -6.10 11.70
C VAL A 650 -3.90 -4.63 11.44
N ASP A 651 -3.31 -3.68 12.15
CA ASP A 651 -3.54 -2.25 11.91
C ASP A 651 -3.19 -1.85 10.48
N VAL A 652 -1.99 -2.22 10.04
CA VAL A 652 -1.45 -1.95 8.69
C VAL A 652 -2.31 -2.59 7.62
N VAL A 653 -2.64 -3.88 7.77
CA VAL A 653 -3.43 -4.64 6.79
C VAL A 653 -4.86 -4.08 6.67
N SER A 654 -5.47 -3.65 7.79
CA SER A 654 -6.78 -3.00 7.79
C SER A 654 -6.81 -1.66 7.06
N LYS A 655 -5.63 -1.06 6.85
CA LYS A 655 -5.43 0.22 6.15
C LYS A 655 -4.76 0.02 4.80
N ASN A 656 -4.89 -1.18 4.23
CA ASN A 656 -4.46 -1.56 2.87
C ASN A 656 -2.94 -1.73 2.68
N GLY A 657 -2.17 -1.82 3.77
CA GLY A 657 -0.72 -1.95 3.74
C GLY A 657 -0.21 -3.39 3.92
N ASN A 658 1.08 -3.58 3.65
CA ASN A 658 1.88 -4.72 4.11
C ASN A 658 2.84 -4.27 5.23
N TYR A 659 3.25 -5.23 6.07
CA TYR A 659 4.17 -5.01 7.18
C TYR A 659 5.46 -5.80 6.98
N LEU A 660 6.58 -5.09 6.87
CA LEU A 660 7.90 -5.64 6.68
C LEU A 660 8.72 -5.42 7.97
N LEU A 661 8.75 -6.43 8.84
CA LEU A 661 9.41 -6.34 10.14
C LEU A 661 10.86 -6.79 10.05
N ASP A 662 11.78 -5.96 10.51
CA ASP A 662 13.22 -6.23 10.43
C ASP A 662 13.78 -7.02 11.60
N VAL A 663 14.69 -7.94 11.28
CA VAL A 663 15.63 -8.54 12.23
C VAL A 663 17.06 -8.11 11.90
N GLY A 664 17.82 -7.75 12.94
CA GLY A 664 19.26 -7.52 12.88
C GLY A 664 20.05 -8.71 13.44
N PRO A 665 20.64 -9.59 12.62
CA PRO A 665 21.46 -10.70 13.11
C PRO A 665 22.84 -10.23 13.61
N THR A 666 23.47 -11.03 14.47
CA THR A 666 24.86 -10.77 14.92
C THR A 666 25.86 -10.96 13.77
N ALA A 667 27.11 -10.50 13.92
CA ALA A 667 28.18 -10.76 12.94
C ALA A 667 28.41 -12.26 12.61
N GLU A 668 28.09 -13.17 13.53
CA GLU A 668 28.13 -14.62 13.29
C GLU A 668 26.91 -15.14 12.51
N GLY A 669 25.87 -14.33 12.30
CA GLY A 669 24.64 -14.68 11.59
C GLY A 669 23.55 -15.28 12.48
N GLU A 670 23.62 -15.08 13.80
CA GLU A 670 22.60 -15.52 14.75
C GLU A 670 21.47 -14.48 14.87
N ILE A 671 20.22 -14.92 14.72
CA ILE A 671 19.05 -14.13 15.14
C ILE A 671 18.81 -14.47 16.62
N ILE A 672 19.06 -13.51 17.51
CA ILE A 672 19.06 -13.77 18.95
C ILE A 672 17.67 -14.14 19.47
N ALA A 673 17.63 -14.86 20.60
CA ALA A 673 16.40 -15.39 21.19
C ALA A 673 15.29 -14.34 21.40
N PRO A 674 15.55 -13.11 21.88
CA PRO A 674 14.50 -12.08 21.99
C PRO A 674 13.78 -11.78 20.67
N MET A 675 14.48 -11.80 19.53
CA MET A 675 13.85 -11.63 18.22
C MET A 675 13.13 -12.92 17.79
N ALA A 676 13.83 -14.05 17.82
CA ALA A 676 13.27 -15.34 17.36
C ALA A 676 12.03 -15.78 18.15
N ASP A 677 12.07 -15.72 19.48
CA ASP A 677 10.96 -16.15 20.35
C ASP A 677 9.70 -15.29 20.16
N ASN A 678 9.88 -13.97 19.94
CA ASN A 678 8.78 -13.04 19.72
C ASN A 678 8.16 -13.19 18.32
N LEU A 679 8.97 -13.45 17.29
CA LEU A 679 8.49 -13.83 15.96
C LEU A 679 7.67 -15.13 16.02
N LEU A 680 8.18 -16.16 16.70
CA LEU A 680 7.46 -17.43 16.89
C LEU A 680 6.18 -17.25 17.72
N ALA A 681 6.15 -16.31 18.67
CA ALA A 681 4.94 -15.98 19.42
C ALA A 681 3.86 -15.34 18.51
N ALA A 682 4.24 -14.45 17.59
CA ALA A 682 3.34 -13.91 16.58
C ALA A 682 2.86 -15.00 15.60
N GLY A 683 3.76 -15.86 15.13
CA GLY A 683 3.46 -16.98 14.24
C GLY A 683 2.42 -17.96 14.81
N LYS A 684 2.46 -18.21 16.13
CA LYS A 684 1.43 -19.02 16.82
C LYS A 684 0.03 -18.43 16.66
N TRP A 685 -0.12 -17.11 16.73
CA TRP A 685 -1.41 -16.44 16.52
C TRP A 685 -1.85 -16.52 15.06
N LEU A 686 -0.93 -16.24 14.13
CA LEU A 686 -1.19 -16.28 12.68
C LEU A 686 -1.58 -17.69 12.19
N LYS A 687 -1.14 -18.75 12.86
CA LYS A 687 -1.51 -20.12 12.51
C LYS A 687 -3.02 -20.39 12.58
N TYR A 688 -3.77 -19.74 13.48
CA TYR A 688 -5.22 -19.94 13.59
C TYR A 688 -6.05 -18.71 13.17
N ALA A 689 -5.46 -17.51 13.19
CA ALA A 689 -6.15 -16.26 12.81
C ALA A 689 -5.68 -15.68 11.45
N GLY A 690 -4.72 -16.32 10.78
CA GLY A 690 -4.14 -15.83 9.53
C GLY A 690 -5.13 -15.69 8.38
N GLU A 691 -6.26 -16.40 8.39
CA GLU A 691 -7.34 -16.19 7.39
C GLU A 691 -8.02 -14.81 7.52
N CYS A 692 -7.88 -14.17 8.67
CA CYS A 692 -8.27 -12.78 8.90
C CYS A 692 -7.11 -11.80 8.73
N VAL A 693 -6.04 -12.20 8.02
CA VAL A 693 -4.89 -11.34 7.68
C VAL A 693 -4.50 -11.56 6.21
N TYR A 694 -4.09 -12.77 5.85
CA TYR A 694 -3.64 -13.10 4.50
C TYR A 694 -4.80 -13.10 3.52
N ALA A 695 -4.53 -12.63 2.30
CA ALA A 695 -5.53 -12.53 1.22
C ALA A 695 -6.83 -11.80 1.60
N THR A 696 -6.84 -11.02 2.68
CA THR A 696 -7.95 -10.12 3.00
C THR A 696 -7.80 -8.79 2.26
N ASP A 697 -8.92 -8.10 2.14
CA ASP A 697 -8.99 -6.70 1.80
C ASP A 697 -9.42 -5.88 3.03
N TYR A 698 -9.19 -4.57 2.99
CA TYR A 698 -9.77 -3.66 3.98
C TYR A 698 -11.28 -3.54 3.79
N TRP A 699 -12.01 -3.28 4.86
CA TRP A 699 -13.42 -2.95 4.75
C TRP A 699 -13.61 -1.50 4.27
N TYR A 700 -14.40 -1.31 3.21
CA TYR A 700 -14.56 -0.03 2.53
C TYR A 700 -15.11 1.09 3.43
N GLN A 701 -16.05 0.77 4.34
CA GLN A 701 -16.68 1.78 5.19
C GLN A 701 -15.71 2.37 6.23
N THR A 702 -14.91 1.52 6.88
CA THR A 702 -13.93 1.93 7.89
C THR A 702 -12.96 0.80 8.20
N SER A 703 -11.71 1.14 8.52
CA SER A 703 -10.67 0.18 8.94
C SER A 703 -10.74 -0.17 10.43
N GLN A 704 -11.33 0.72 11.25
CA GLN A 704 -11.37 0.58 12.71
C GLN A 704 -12.63 1.19 13.33
N ASP A 705 -12.88 0.88 14.59
CA ASP A 705 -13.91 1.54 15.39
C ASP A 705 -13.41 2.90 15.96
N PRO A 706 -14.32 3.79 16.42
CA PRO A 706 -13.93 5.08 16.97
C PRO A 706 -13.00 5.03 18.19
N THR A 707 -12.97 3.91 18.93
CA THR A 707 -12.07 3.75 20.08
C THR A 707 -10.69 3.20 19.69
N GLY A 708 -10.54 2.69 18.46
CA GLY A 708 -9.33 2.01 18.02
C GLY A 708 -9.13 0.61 18.62
N SER A 709 -10.12 0.05 19.30
CA SER A 709 -10.08 -1.29 19.92
C SER A 709 -10.28 -2.42 18.92
N PHE A 710 -10.87 -2.14 17.75
CA PHE A 710 -11.16 -3.14 16.72
C PHE A 710 -10.56 -2.75 15.37
N ARG A 711 -10.22 -3.77 14.58
CA ARG A 711 -9.90 -3.64 13.15
C ARG A 711 -10.82 -4.51 12.31
N PHE A 712 -11.13 -4.05 11.11
CA PHE A 712 -12.05 -4.71 10.19
C PHE A 712 -11.36 -5.10 8.90
N LEU A 713 -11.54 -6.37 8.52
CA LEU A 713 -10.98 -6.97 7.32
C LEU A 713 -12.04 -7.83 6.65
N THR A 714 -11.91 -8.06 5.35
CA THR A 714 -12.90 -8.80 4.59
C THR A 714 -12.25 -9.76 3.60
N THR A 715 -12.89 -10.91 3.40
CA THR A 715 -12.69 -11.78 2.25
C THR A 715 -14.03 -11.86 1.51
N PRO A 716 -14.10 -12.48 0.31
CA PRO A 716 -15.38 -12.66 -0.38
C PRO A 716 -16.46 -13.37 0.47
N GLN A 717 -16.06 -14.18 1.46
CA GLN A 717 -16.95 -15.02 2.26
C GLN A 717 -17.02 -14.64 3.75
N THR A 718 -16.01 -13.93 4.28
CA THR A 718 -15.84 -13.71 5.72
C THR A 718 -15.65 -12.23 6.02
N PHE A 719 -16.33 -11.75 7.06
CA PHE A 719 -16.06 -10.46 7.66
C PHE A 719 -15.32 -10.66 8.99
N CYS A 720 -14.11 -10.14 9.08
CA CYS A 720 -13.22 -10.31 10.21
C CYS A 720 -13.28 -9.10 11.14
N ILE A 721 -13.54 -9.38 12.42
CA ILE A 721 -13.49 -8.39 13.51
C ILE A 721 -12.32 -8.80 14.42
N VAL A 722 -11.24 -8.02 14.40
CA VAL A 722 -10.06 -8.29 15.22
C VAL A 722 -10.05 -7.34 16.41
N ALA A 723 -10.19 -7.89 17.62
CA ALA A 723 -10.15 -7.13 18.86
C ALA A 723 -8.71 -7.06 19.39
N PHE A 724 -8.25 -5.86 19.78
CA PHE A 724 -6.95 -5.67 20.43
C PHE A 724 -6.98 -5.87 21.94
N ASN A 725 -8.18 -5.87 22.52
CA ASN A 725 -8.42 -6.08 23.94
C ASN A 725 -9.24 -7.34 24.17
N LYS A 726 -9.05 -7.96 25.34
CA LYS A 726 -9.87 -9.10 25.77
C LYS A 726 -11.33 -8.66 26.03
N PRO A 727 -12.30 -9.57 25.88
CA PRO A 727 -13.69 -9.33 26.26
C PRO A 727 -13.83 -8.83 27.70
N THR A 728 -14.82 -7.97 27.95
CA THR A 728 -15.13 -7.46 29.29
C THR A 728 -16.46 -8.05 29.74
N ASN A 729 -16.51 -8.63 30.95
CA ASN A 729 -17.71 -9.28 31.51
C ASN A 729 -18.33 -10.32 30.56
N GLY A 730 -17.50 -11.13 29.90
CA GLY A 730 -17.96 -12.17 28.97
C GLY A 730 -18.64 -11.67 27.70
N SER A 731 -18.35 -10.43 27.27
CA SER A 731 -18.94 -9.87 26.05
C SER A 731 -18.00 -8.89 25.35
N VAL A 732 -18.26 -8.69 24.06
CA VAL A 732 -17.60 -7.72 23.19
C VAL A 732 -18.67 -6.85 22.55
N VAL A 733 -18.51 -5.54 22.62
CA VAL A 733 -19.41 -4.56 22.00
C VAL A 733 -18.64 -3.83 20.90
N VAL A 734 -19.13 -3.93 19.67
CA VAL A 734 -18.50 -3.38 18.46
C VAL A 734 -19.40 -2.29 17.89
N ASN A 735 -18.91 -1.05 17.89
CA ASN A 735 -19.59 0.11 17.31
C ASN A 735 -18.71 0.71 16.22
N ALA A 736 -19.08 0.56 14.96
CA ALA A 736 -18.29 1.06 13.83
C ALA A 736 -18.46 2.57 13.53
N GLY A 737 -19.03 3.35 14.46
CA GLY A 737 -19.00 4.82 14.37
C GLY A 737 -20.10 5.46 13.53
N GLY A 738 -21.21 4.76 13.26
CA GLY A 738 -22.31 5.26 12.44
C GLY A 738 -22.46 4.54 11.10
N VAL A 739 -21.68 3.48 10.87
CA VAL A 739 -21.90 2.50 9.81
C VAL A 739 -22.33 1.16 10.42
N VAL A 740 -23.07 0.36 9.66
CA VAL A 740 -23.56 -0.95 10.11
C VAL A 740 -22.61 -2.02 9.59
N LEU A 741 -22.13 -2.90 10.47
CA LEU A 741 -21.31 -4.04 10.07
C LEU A 741 -22.08 -4.91 9.07
N PRO A 742 -21.44 -5.54 8.08
CA PRO A 742 -22.11 -6.33 7.04
C PRO A 742 -22.57 -7.72 7.54
N ILE A 743 -23.17 -7.75 8.74
CA ILE A 743 -23.70 -8.93 9.44
C ILE A 743 -25.21 -8.83 9.41
N GLN A 744 -25.88 -9.92 9.03
CA GLN A 744 -27.34 -10.01 8.96
C GLN A 744 -27.85 -11.13 9.86
N GLN A 745 -29.12 -11.03 10.25
CA GLN A 745 -29.78 -12.09 11.02
C GLN A 745 -29.60 -13.45 10.32
N GLY A 746 -29.21 -14.49 11.06
CA GLY A 746 -28.93 -15.83 10.52
C GLY A 746 -27.46 -16.08 10.16
N ASP A 747 -26.60 -15.06 10.21
CA ASP A 747 -25.15 -15.26 10.12
C ASP A 747 -24.61 -15.84 11.44
N ALA A 748 -23.54 -16.62 11.34
CA ALA A 748 -22.84 -17.19 12.49
C ALA A 748 -21.55 -16.43 12.76
N ILE A 749 -21.32 -16.04 14.02
CA ILE A 749 -20.06 -15.46 14.48
C ILE A 749 -19.24 -16.56 15.16
N ARG A 750 -17.96 -16.66 14.85
CA ARG A 750 -17.05 -17.65 15.43
C ARG A 750 -15.83 -16.96 16.03
N LEU A 751 -15.42 -17.39 17.22
CA LEU A 751 -14.13 -17.01 17.78
C LEU A 751 -13.03 -17.90 17.20
N LEU A 752 -11.96 -17.30 16.71
CA LEU A 752 -10.80 -18.04 16.22
C LEU A 752 -9.83 -18.32 17.37
N GLY A 753 -9.36 -19.56 17.45
CA GLY A 753 -8.41 -19.95 18.49
C GLY A 753 -7.84 -21.36 18.29
N PRO A 754 -6.97 -21.84 19.19
CA PRO A 754 -6.32 -23.15 19.05
C PRO A 754 -7.28 -24.34 18.91
N ASN A 755 -8.46 -24.25 19.55
CA ASN A 755 -9.50 -25.28 19.53
C ASN A 755 -10.60 -25.02 18.48
N SER A 756 -10.52 -23.90 17.76
CA SER A 756 -11.45 -23.47 16.70
C SER A 756 -10.64 -22.73 15.63
N PRO A 757 -9.73 -23.42 14.91
CA PRO A 757 -8.92 -22.79 13.86
C PRO A 757 -9.81 -22.33 12.70
N GLY A 758 -9.36 -21.31 11.97
CA GLY A 758 -10.13 -20.60 10.95
C GLY A 758 -10.82 -21.41 9.86
N VAL A 759 -10.48 -22.68 9.63
CA VAL A 759 -10.91 -23.46 8.45
C VAL A 759 -12.43 -23.42 8.22
N PHE A 760 -12.87 -22.50 7.37
CA PHE A 760 -14.23 -22.43 6.84
C PHE A 760 -14.36 -23.44 5.70
N SER A 761 -14.46 -24.74 6.01
CA SER A 761 -14.80 -25.72 4.97
C SER A 761 -16.25 -25.53 4.54
N ASP A 762 -16.52 -25.61 3.23
CA ASP A 762 -17.86 -25.75 2.64
C ASP A 762 -18.64 -26.99 3.16
N ASP A 763 -17.99 -27.83 3.97
CA ASP A 763 -18.58 -28.96 4.66
C ASP A 763 -19.48 -28.51 5.82
N THR A 764 -20.75 -28.25 5.50
CA THR A 764 -21.85 -27.92 6.43
C THR A 764 -22.14 -28.97 7.51
N THR A 765 -21.37 -30.06 7.60
CA THR A 765 -21.62 -31.18 8.53
C THR A 765 -21.03 -30.96 9.93
N ALA A 766 -20.10 -30.03 10.12
CA ALA A 766 -19.61 -29.61 11.44
C ALA A 766 -20.35 -28.35 11.93
N GLN A 767 -21.56 -28.53 12.47
CA GLN A 767 -22.24 -27.48 13.24
C GLN A 767 -21.51 -27.24 14.58
N THR A 768 -20.44 -26.47 14.58
CA THR A 768 -20.08 -25.71 15.78
C THR A 768 -21.05 -24.54 15.88
N SER A 769 -21.90 -24.53 16.91
CA SER A 769 -22.79 -23.39 17.22
C SER A 769 -21.97 -22.11 17.28
N GLY A 770 -22.34 -21.09 16.50
CA GLY A 770 -21.72 -19.77 16.59
C GLY A 770 -21.96 -19.13 17.96
N LEU A 771 -21.21 -18.08 18.26
CA LEU A 771 -21.44 -17.26 19.44
C LEU A 771 -22.83 -16.61 19.37
N GLU A 772 -23.45 -16.43 20.53
CA GLU A 772 -24.68 -15.65 20.64
C GLU A 772 -24.35 -14.17 20.40
N TRP A 773 -25.19 -13.51 19.61
CA TRP A 773 -24.99 -12.11 19.27
C TRP A 773 -26.31 -11.39 19.01
N ARG A 774 -26.27 -10.07 19.15
CA ARG A 774 -27.38 -9.17 18.86
C ARG A 774 -26.86 -7.87 18.25
N MET A 775 -27.63 -7.30 17.35
CA MET A 775 -27.37 -5.98 16.78
C MET A 775 -28.57 -5.08 17.09
N ASP A 776 -28.31 -3.90 17.64
CA ASP A 776 -29.38 -2.94 17.90
C ASP A 776 -29.75 -2.13 16.64
N GLU A 777 -30.75 -1.25 16.77
CA GLU A 777 -31.21 -0.39 15.67
C GLU A 777 -30.15 0.62 15.20
N ASP A 778 -29.13 0.86 16.03
CA ASP A 778 -28.00 1.72 15.73
C ASP A 778 -26.83 1.01 15.04
N GLY A 779 -26.95 -0.30 14.81
CA GLY A 779 -25.93 -1.12 14.18
C GLY A 779 -24.79 -1.49 15.14
N VAL A 780 -24.97 -1.30 16.45
CA VAL A 780 -24.00 -1.73 17.46
C VAL A 780 -24.19 -3.22 17.71
N LEU A 781 -23.12 -3.97 17.46
CA LEU A 781 -23.08 -5.41 17.64
C LEU A 781 -22.62 -5.73 19.07
N THR A 782 -23.37 -6.58 19.77
CA THR A 782 -22.89 -7.24 20.99
C THR A 782 -22.75 -8.72 20.75
N ILE A 783 -21.57 -9.27 21.05
CA ILE A 783 -21.22 -10.68 20.96
C ILE A 783 -20.98 -11.18 22.38
N ASP A 784 -21.67 -12.25 22.78
CA ASP A 784 -21.44 -12.89 24.06
C ASP A 784 -20.27 -13.88 23.89
N VAL A 785 -19.20 -13.70 24.68
CA VAL A 785 -17.96 -14.48 24.62
C VAL A 785 -17.79 -15.22 25.95
N PRO A 786 -18.03 -16.54 26.00
CA PRO A 786 -17.89 -17.33 27.22
C PRO A 786 -16.50 -17.21 27.87
N GLU A 787 -16.42 -17.15 29.20
CA GLU A 787 -15.14 -16.99 29.93
C GLU A 787 -14.16 -18.17 29.76
N ASP A 788 -14.63 -19.32 29.31
CA ASP A 788 -13.85 -20.53 29.09
C ASP A 788 -13.21 -20.62 27.68
N GLN A 789 -13.47 -19.61 26.82
CA GLN A 789 -12.83 -19.43 25.51
C GLN A 789 -11.89 -18.24 25.49
#